data_AF-A0A812HSG5-F1
#
_entry.id   AF-A0A812HSG5-F1
#
_cell.length_a   1.000
_cell.length_b   1.000
_cell.length_c   1.000
_cell.angle_alpha   90.00
_cell.angle_beta   90.00
_cell.angle_gamma   90.00
#
_symmetry.space_group_name_H-M   'P 1'
#
loop_
_entity.id
_entity.type
_entity.pdbx_description
1 polymer ?
#
loop_
_entity_poly.entity_id
_entity_poly.type
_entity_poly.pdbx_seq_one_letter_code
_entity_poly.pdbx_strand_id
1 'polypeptide(L)'
;MALAALSSAIADQLLHAPRRSETTIDASLLLDVQPRLAFAFFQEFDTSIPLVEEAVDQLLRQQGVDRPTSRLRFRHVPYGLAWPLRSLKEIRYSLVGKFITASGLVARIGVVKAVATTRLFQCSECRRSFSVAPLGMLGEAPQSCPGGEGFPCGCSDFQDLGGDAMTDYQEIRLQDVVPGSVGTTLTVILVADLAGSAVPGDIVVVGGVLRAIWARSKAVAELVLEASDVRQQQEVPSRPRTLFLGAPSDPLAHRNSLLRSVAPGLHGLEVAKLALLLTLVGGGPSDLPQSTGDVERWSRFMSSDHHDVASDAQNGLQEATSSRHSTHLLFVGDAATGKTKLIEAASELSAHGVCCSAVGATRSGLTFACVRDGAGWSLEAGALSLADGGVCCIDEFRHLAAEEKAALYEAMEQQTISVAKPGLTCRLRARCSVVAAQSWADAQGTTLGQLTGLAAPLLSRFDLILGLRSRGTDDEDVANAILRASEGADMDDRKALQFQTLKDFLIASQESVLRDSPEDGARHLLEAYYQRLRGPGMGGLGEVVTARTLESLIRLSRAHARLMRHGAVQLQDAVAAVFLHQVCWRSHSPDSSQVLLSESCFGPLCPSHIRRLDMSSDITCATDYEVVEGAILWTLGLQKDPKTRELRRVRCQPGHHRSAWKALPSLPLGASEHTGKSGEFRGAVSFPAVPSSWAGPHFTKEELAEAEAEAEEEYIPWFSRSQRRKRSWHEEHEEHEQACREMFPETWFA
;
A
#
# COMPACT_ATOMS: atom_id res chain seq x y z
N MET A 1 -29.39 -31.35 -25.91
CA MET A 1 -29.92 -30.01 -26.23
C MET A 1 -29.23 -28.90 -25.45
N ALA A 2 -29.15 -28.96 -24.12
CA ALA A 2 -28.51 -27.88 -23.34
C ALA A 2 -27.02 -27.68 -23.67
N LEU A 3 -26.21 -28.76 -23.66
CA LEU A 3 -24.79 -28.71 -24.06
C LEU A 3 -24.56 -28.19 -25.49
N ALA A 4 -25.54 -28.34 -26.39
CA ALA A 4 -25.43 -27.87 -27.78
C ALA A 4 -25.46 -26.33 -27.89
N ALA A 5 -26.18 -25.65 -26.99
CA ALA A 5 -26.19 -24.19 -26.95
C ALA A 5 -24.83 -23.64 -26.46
N LEU A 6 -24.24 -24.30 -25.46
CA LEU A 6 -22.92 -23.94 -24.93
C LEU A 6 -21.82 -24.21 -25.96
N SER A 7 -21.85 -25.37 -26.63
CA SER A 7 -20.89 -25.70 -27.69
C SER A 7 -21.02 -24.79 -28.91
N SER A 8 -22.24 -24.36 -29.27
CA SER A 8 -22.45 -23.36 -30.33
C SER A 8 -21.81 -22.01 -29.99
N ALA A 9 -22.02 -21.50 -28.77
CA ALA A 9 -21.45 -20.24 -28.34
C ALA A 9 -19.91 -20.27 -28.29
N ILE A 10 -19.35 -21.41 -27.87
CA ILE A 10 -17.90 -21.64 -27.88
C ILE A 10 -17.37 -21.70 -29.31
N ALA A 11 -18.05 -22.44 -30.21
CA ALA A 11 -17.65 -22.52 -31.62
C ALA A 11 -17.66 -21.14 -32.29
N ASP A 12 -18.67 -20.31 -32.01
CA ASP A 12 -18.76 -18.94 -32.52
C ASP A 12 -17.58 -18.06 -32.07
N GLN A 13 -17.15 -18.16 -30.81
CA GLN A 13 -15.94 -17.45 -30.35
C GLN A 13 -14.67 -17.91 -31.08
N LEU A 14 -14.53 -19.23 -31.28
CA LEU A 14 -13.37 -19.80 -31.96
C LEU A 14 -13.30 -19.44 -33.46
N LEU A 15 -14.45 -19.24 -34.10
CA LEU A 15 -14.52 -18.76 -35.49
C LEU A 15 -13.97 -17.34 -35.66
N HIS A 16 -14.22 -16.47 -34.67
CA HIS A 16 -13.78 -15.07 -34.69
C HIS A 16 -12.38 -14.86 -34.09
N ALA A 17 -11.79 -15.90 -33.48
CA ALA A 17 -10.47 -15.83 -32.87
C ALA A 17 -9.33 -15.88 -33.92
N PRO A 18 -8.27 -15.06 -33.77
CA PRO A 18 -7.12 -15.08 -34.68
C PRO A 18 -6.42 -16.44 -34.67
N ARG A 19 -5.88 -16.87 -35.83
CA ARG A 19 -5.24 -18.19 -36.02
C ARG A 19 -4.12 -18.53 -35.02
N ARG A 20 -3.56 -17.55 -34.30
CA ARG A 20 -2.47 -17.73 -33.32
C ARG A 20 -2.95 -17.96 -31.87
N SER A 21 -4.21 -17.69 -31.52
CA SER A 21 -4.76 -17.89 -30.16
C SER A 21 -5.52 -19.21 -30.11
N GLU A 22 -4.84 -20.31 -30.39
CA GLU A 22 -5.45 -21.62 -30.50
C GLU A 22 -6.14 -21.97 -29.15
N THR A 23 -7.46 -22.12 -29.20
CA THR A 23 -8.36 -22.71 -28.18
C THR A 23 -8.66 -21.94 -26.88
N THR A 24 -8.28 -20.66 -26.74
CA THR A 24 -8.68 -19.88 -25.54
C THR A 24 -10.08 -19.27 -25.67
N ILE A 25 -10.94 -19.54 -24.70
CA ILE A 25 -12.35 -19.10 -24.60
C ILE A 25 -12.50 -18.13 -23.44
N ASP A 26 -13.21 -17.02 -23.64
CA ASP A 26 -13.61 -16.15 -22.55
C ASP A 26 -14.90 -16.67 -21.90
N ALA A 27 -14.78 -17.15 -20.67
CA ALA A 27 -15.90 -17.74 -19.94
C ALA A 27 -16.91 -16.70 -19.43
N SER A 28 -16.57 -15.41 -19.41
CA SER A 28 -17.53 -14.36 -19.04
C SER A 28 -18.69 -14.27 -20.05
N LEU A 29 -18.39 -14.45 -21.33
CA LEU A 29 -19.36 -14.46 -22.43
C LEU A 29 -20.31 -15.68 -22.39
N LEU A 30 -19.96 -16.74 -21.65
CA LEU A 30 -20.85 -17.89 -21.46
C LEU A 30 -22.03 -17.57 -20.52
N LEU A 31 -21.91 -16.51 -19.71
CA LEU A 31 -23.01 -16.03 -18.88
C LEU A 31 -24.16 -15.45 -19.71
N ASP A 32 -23.85 -14.85 -20.86
CA ASP A 32 -24.85 -14.18 -21.70
C ASP A 32 -25.79 -15.16 -22.40
N VAL A 33 -25.37 -16.44 -22.53
CA VAL A 33 -26.16 -17.48 -23.20
C VAL A 33 -27.09 -18.19 -22.22
N GLN A 34 -26.53 -18.92 -21.24
CA GLN A 34 -27.30 -19.61 -20.21
C GLN A 34 -26.48 -19.77 -18.91
N PRO A 35 -26.68 -18.91 -17.89
CA PRO A 35 -25.83 -18.90 -16.69
C PRO A 35 -25.94 -20.18 -15.86
N ARG A 36 -27.12 -20.81 -15.80
CA ARG A 36 -27.33 -22.07 -15.06
C ARG A 36 -26.57 -23.24 -15.67
N LEU A 37 -26.48 -23.28 -16.99
CA LEU A 37 -25.78 -24.34 -17.70
C LEU A 37 -24.27 -24.15 -17.60
N ALA A 38 -23.80 -22.91 -17.76
CA ALA A 38 -22.39 -22.57 -17.56
C ALA A 38 -21.94 -22.93 -16.13
N PHE A 39 -22.77 -22.65 -15.12
CA PHE A 39 -22.48 -23.05 -13.74
C PHE A 39 -22.36 -24.57 -13.57
N ALA A 40 -23.31 -25.35 -14.10
CA ALA A 40 -23.27 -26.81 -14.04
C ALA A 40 -22.03 -27.39 -14.77
N PHE A 41 -21.66 -26.80 -15.90
CA PHE A 41 -20.47 -27.17 -16.67
C PHE A 41 -19.19 -27.05 -15.83
N PHE A 42 -18.98 -25.94 -15.14
CA PHE A 42 -17.78 -25.75 -14.30
C PHE A 42 -17.80 -26.58 -13.00
N GLN A 43 -18.99 -26.97 -12.50
CA GLN A 43 -19.11 -27.87 -11.35
C GLN A 43 -18.76 -29.33 -11.67
N GLU A 44 -19.03 -29.77 -12.90
CA GLU A 44 -18.73 -31.11 -13.40
C GLU A 44 -17.81 -31.02 -14.62
N PHE A 45 -16.72 -30.27 -14.48
CA PHE A 45 -15.85 -29.91 -15.61
C PHE A 45 -15.23 -31.14 -16.27
N ASP A 46 -14.68 -32.06 -15.48
CA ASP A 46 -14.02 -33.26 -16.01
C ASP A 46 -14.92 -34.18 -16.85
N THR A 47 -16.20 -34.31 -16.49
CA THR A 47 -17.15 -35.17 -17.22
C THR A 47 -17.72 -34.45 -18.44
N SER A 48 -17.86 -33.12 -18.37
CA SER A 48 -18.50 -32.32 -19.40
C SER A 48 -17.53 -31.85 -20.48
N ILE A 49 -16.25 -31.61 -20.16
CA ILE A 49 -15.27 -31.07 -21.12
C ILE A 49 -15.09 -31.93 -22.37
N PRO A 50 -14.95 -33.28 -22.32
CA PRO A 50 -14.72 -34.06 -23.53
C PRO A 50 -15.93 -34.05 -24.47
N LEU A 51 -17.14 -34.01 -23.89
CA LEU A 51 -18.39 -33.92 -24.64
C LEU A 51 -18.53 -32.56 -25.35
N VAL A 52 -18.08 -31.49 -24.70
CA VAL A 52 -18.07 -30.14 -25.29
C VAL A 52 -17.01 -30.04 -26.38
N GLU A 53 -15.80 -30.56 -26.15
CA GLU A 53 -14.72 -30.58 -27.15
C GLU A 53 -15.16 -31.34 -28.42
N GLU A 54 -15.74 -32.54 -28.27
CA GLU A 54 -16.27 -33.30 -29.41
C GLU A 54 -17.38 -32.55 -30.16
N ALA A 55 -18.32 -31.93 -29.42
CA ALA A 55 -19.40 -31.16 -30.02
C ALA A 55 -18.89 -29.90 -30.76
N VAL A 56 -17.90 -29.21 -30.21
CA VAL A 56 -17.27 -28.03 -30.82
C VAL A 56 -16.52 -28.43 -32.09
N ASP A 57 -15.75 -29.52 -32.06
CA ASP A 57 -15.07 -30.07 -33.24
C ASP A 57 -16.05 -30.41 -34.36
N GLN A 58 -17.18 -31.04 -34.04
CA GLN A 58 -18.24 -31.33 -35.02
C GLN A 58 -18.81 -30.05 -35.64
N LEU A 59 -19.06 -29.01 -34.83
CA LEU A 59 -19.59 -27.73 -35.30
C LEU A 59 -18.59 -26.96 -36.17
N LEU A 60 -17.32 -26.93 -35.79
CA LEU A 60 -16.26 -26.29 -36.57
C LEU A 60 -16.06 -26.98 -37.92
N ARG A 61 -16.14 -28.32 -37.97
CA ARG A 61 -16.11 -29.09 -39.23
C ARG A 61 -17.29 -28.75 -40.13
N GLN A 62 -18.50 -28.59 -39.58
CA GLN A 62 -19.67 -28.16 -40.36
C GLN A 62 -19.49 -26.76 -40.96
N GLN A 63 -18.75 -25.90 -40.27
CA GLN A 63 -18.43 -24.53 -40.71
C GLN A 63 -17.19 -24.46 -41.63
N GLY A 64 -16.60 -25.61 -42.00
CA GLY A 64 -15.45 -25.69 -42.91
C GLY A 64 -14.10 -25.33 -42.27
N VAL A 65 -14.01 -25.33 -40.93
CA VAL A 65 -12.78 -25.08 -40.19
C VAL A 65 -12.20 -26.40 -39.71
N ASP A 66 -11.18 -26.89 -40.41
CA ASP A 66 -10.45 -28.10 -40.04
C ASP A 66 -9.27 -27.72 -39.12
N ARG A 67 -9.59 -27.38 -37.88
CA ARG A 67 -8.60 -27.13 -36.81
C ARG A 67 -8.81 -28.15 -35.70
N PRO A 68 -7.77 -28.87 -35.25
CA PRO A 68 -7.90 -29.74 -34.09
C PRO A 68 -8.06 -28.87 -32.84
N THR A 69 -9.23 -28.89 -32.19
CA THR A 69 -9.39 -28.28 -30.87
C THR A 69 -8.88 -29.23 -29.79
N SER A 70 -7.58 -29.54 -29.83
CA SER A 70 -6.98 -30.60 -29.01
C SER A 70 -7.03 -30.35 -27.50
N ARG A 71 -7.38 -29.13 -27.07
CA ARG A 71 -7.72 -28.82 -25.67
C ARG A 71 -8.34 -27.42 -25.54
N LEU A 72 -9.58 -27.30 -25.08
CA LEU A 72 -10.19 -25.99 -24.83
C LEU A 72 -9.67 -25.38 -23.53
N ARG A 73 -9.31 -24.10 -23.56
CA ARG A 73 -8.75 -23.38 -22.41
C ARG A 73 -9.63 -22.20 -22.04
N PHE A 74 -10.08 -22.11 -20.80
CA PHE A 74 -11.00 -21.08 -20.34
C PHE A 74 -10.24 -19.96 -19.61
N ARG A 75 -10.46 -18.71 -20.04
CA ARG A 75 -9.99 -17.47 -19.40
C ARG A 75 -11.19 -16.68 -18.88
N HIS A 76 -10.92 -15.70 -18.01
CA HIS A 76 -11.94 -14.82 -17.44
C HIS A 76 -13.12 -15.51 -16.74
N VAL A 77 -12.92 -16.73 -16.20
CA VAL A 77 -13.96 -17.45 -15.45
C VAL A 77 -14.40 -16.62 -14.23
N PRO A 78 -15.65 -16.12 -14.21
CA PRO A 78 -16.16 -15.29 -13.12
C PRO A 78 -16.33 -16.11 -11.83
N TYR A 79 -16.21 -15.45 -10.68
CA TYR A 79 -16.40 -16.08 -9.36
C TYR A 79 -17.78 -16.76 -9.18
N GLY A 80 -18.78 -16.36 -9.94
CA GLY A 80 -20.11 -16.98 -9.92
C GLY A 80 -20.23 -18.27 -10.74
N LEU A 81 -19.28 -18.56 -11.63
CA LEU A 81 -19.27 -19.75 -12.48
C LEU A 81 -18.35 -20.86 -11.95
N ALA A 82 -17.17 -20.49 -11.45
CA ALA A 82 -16.26 -21.42 -10.77
C ALA A 82 -16.59 -21.52 -9.29
N TRP A 83 -16.12 -22.57 -8.61
CA TRP A 83 -16.18 -22.62 -7.15
C TRP A 83 -15.20 -21.56 -6.58
N PRO A 84 -15.69 -20.49 -5.92
CA PRO A 84 -14.83 -19.43 -5.44
C PRO A 84 -14.20 -19.86 -4.11
N LEU A 85 -12.88 -20.02 -4.08
CA LEU A 85 -12.16 -20.26 -2.83
C LEU A 85 -11.87 -18.93 -2.16
N ARG A 86 -12.28 -18.78 -0.89
CA ARG A 86 -11.88 -17.61 -0.08
C ARG A 86 -10.50 -17.80 0.53
N SER A 87 -10.10 -19.05 0.73
CA SER A 87 -8.83 -19.46 1.31
C SER A 87 -8.39 -20.79 0.69
N LEU A 88 -7.08 -20.98 0.56
CA LEU A 88 -6.52 -22.26 0.11
C LEU A 88 -6.78 -23.40 1.12
N LYS A 89 -7.17 -23.08 2.36
CA LYS A 89 -7.58 -24.05 3.39
C LYS A 89 -8.87 -24.80 3.04
N GLU A 90 -9.70 -24.24 2.15
CA GLU A 90 -10.97 -24.85 1.74
C GLU A 90 -10.78 -25.99 0.74
N ILE A 91 -9.56 -26.16 0.22
CA ILE A 91 -9.24 -27.20 -0.77
C ILE A 91 -9.37 -28.58 -0.12
N ARG A 92 -10.29 -29.37 -0.66
CA ARG A 92 -10.59 -30.74 -0.24
C ARG A 92 -10.69 -31.64 -1.46
N TYR A 93 -10.54 -32.95 -1.25
CA TYR A 93 -10.71 -33.95 -2.30
C TYR A 93 -12.07 -33.87 -3.02
N SER A 94 -13.13 -33.38 -2.35
CA SER A 94 -14.46 -33.18 -2.95
C SER A 94 -14.52 -32.15 -4.09
N LEU A 95 -13.45 -31.37 -4.29
CA LEU A 95 -13.31 -30.40 -5.36
C LEU A 95 -12.51 -30.94 -6.55
N VAL A 96 -11.98 -32.17 -6.48
CA VAL A 96 -11.24 -32.79 -7.58
C VAL A 96 -12.16 -32.96 -8.80
N GLY A 97 -11.64 -32.61 -9.97
CA GLY A 97 -12.37 -32.61 -11.25
C GLY A 97 -13.33 -31.43 -11.45
N LYS A 98 -13.39 -30.51 -10.49
CA LYS A 98 -14.14 -29.24 -10.60
C LYS A 98 -13.22 -28.11 -11.01
N PHE A 99 -13.79 -27.10 -11.67
CA PHE A 99 -13.08 -25.87 -11.96
C PHE A 99 -13.13 -24.93 -10.74
N ILE A 100 -11.97 -24.57 -10.23
CA ILE A 100 -11.79 -23.69 -9.07
C ILE A 100 -11.04 -22.43 -9.47
N THR A 101 -11.33 -21.34 -8.76
CA THR A 101 -10.55 -20.10 -8.85
C THR A 101 -9.87 -19.89 -7.50
N ALA A 102 -8.54 -19.92 -7.49
CA ALA A 102 -7.72 -19.75 -6.31
C ALA A 102 -6.88 -18.47 -6.45
N SER A 103 -6.85 -17.63 -5.41
CA SER A 103 -5.99 -16.47 -5.33
C SER A 103 -4.91 -16.68 -4.27
N GLY A 104 -3.70 -16.20 -4.54
CA GLY A 104 -2.63 -16.23 -3.55
C GLY A 104 -1.32 -15.66 -4.07
N LEU A 105 -0.32 -15.66 -3.19
CA LEU A 105 1.03 -15.19 -3.45
C LEU A 105 1.88 -16.32 -4.03
N VAL A 106 2.66 -16.04 -5.07
CA VAL A 106 3.58 -17.02 -5.65
C VAL A 106 4.81 -17.13 -4.75
N ALA A 107 4.83 -18.14 -3.88
CA ALA A 107 5.89 -18.36 -2.90
C ALA A 107 7.12 -19.04 -3.50
N ARG A 108 6.92 -19.95 -4.45
CA ARG A 108 8.00 -20.69 -5.12
C ARG A 108 7.74 -20.85 -6.60
N ILE A 109 8.81 -20.77 -7.39
CA ILE A 109 8.79 -21.08 -8.81
C ILE A 109 9.85 -22.12 -9.15
N GLY A 110 9.42 -23.18 -9.84
CA GLY A 110 10.28 -24.18 -10.44
C GLY A 110 10.82 -23.76 -11.80
N VAL A 111 11.83 -24.48 -12.28
CA VAL A 111 12.35 -24.31 -13.64
C VAL A 111 11.31 -24.72 -14.69
N VAL A 112 11.31 -24.04 -15.83
CA VAL A 112 10.54 -24.48 -17.00
C VAL A 112 11.18 -25.76 -17.54
N LYS A 113 10.36 -26.80 -17.70
CA LYS A 113 10.72 -28.13 -18.22
C LYS A 113 9.94 -28.37 -19.50
N ALA A 114 10.45 -29.20 -20.41
CA ALA A 114 9.68 -29.67 -21.55
C ALA A 114 9.04 -31.03 -21.22
N VAL A 115 7.73 -31.16 -21.40
CA VAL A 115 6.96 -32.38 -21.13
C VAL A 115 6.19 -32.79 -22.39
N ALA A 116 6.18 -34.10 -22.67
CA ALA A 116 5.41 -34.69 -23.75
C ALA A 116 3.90 -34.58 -23.45
N THR A 117 3.11 -33.94 -24.31
CA THR A 117 1.64 -33.86 -24.23
C THR A 117 0.96 -35.15 -24.70
N THR A 118 1.60 -35.86 -25.63
CA THR A 118 1.14 -37.15 -26.15
C THR A 118 2.35 -38.01 -26.44
N ARG A 119 2.34 -39.26 -26.00
CA ARG A 119 3.32 -40.27 -26.40
C ARG A 119 2.73 -41.28 -27.34
N LEU A 120 3.45 -41.61 -28.41
CA LEU A 120 3.02 -42.62 -29.37
C LEU A 120 3.57 -43.98 -28.99
N PHE A 121 2.66 -44.91 -28.68
CA PHE A 121 2.98 -46.30 -28.40
C PHE A 121 2.51 -47.19 -29.55
N GLN A 122 3.27 -48.25 -29.83
CA GLN A 122 2.89 -49.31 -30.75
C GLN A 122 2.76 -50.62 -29.99
N CYS A 123 1.62 -51.29 -30.14
CA CYS A 123 1.45 -52.64 -29.60
C CYS A 123 2.37 -53.63 -30.31
N SER A 124 3.08 -54.46 -29.55
CA SER A 124 4.03 -55.44 -30.10
C SER A 124 3.33 -56.57 -30.89
N GLU A 125 2.10 -56.92 -30.53
CA GLU A 125 1.32 -57.98 -31.18
C GLU A 125 0.51 -57.46 -32.38
N CYS A 126 -0.40 -56.51 -32.16
CA CYS A 126 -1.30 -56.04 -33.21
C CYS A 126 -0.69 -54.92 -34.08
N ARG A 127 0.55 -54.47 -33.77
CA ARG A 127 1.28 -53.39 -34.44
C ARG A 127 0.53 -52.06 -34.57
N ARG A 128 -0.56 -51.88 -33.81
CA ARG A 128 -1.35 -50.66 -33.83
C ARG A 128 -0.63 -49.58 -33.04
N SER A 129 -0.42 -48.43 -33.67
CA SER A 129 0.04 -47.22 -33.02
C SER A 129 -1.14 -46.49 -32.37
N PHE A 130 -0.96 -46.03 -31.14
CA PHE A 130 -1.94 -45.25 -30.41
C PHE A 130 -1.22 -44.26 -29.49
N SER A 131 -1.82 -43.09 -29.31
CA SER A 131 -1.27 -42.02 -28.48
C SER A 131 -1.82 -42.09 -27.06
N VAL A 132 -0.95 -41.94 -26.07
CA VAL A 132 -1.32 -41.81 -24.65
C VAL A 132 -0.96 -40.40 -24.20
N ALA A 133 -1.96 -39.65 -23.72
CA ALA A 133 -1.75 -38.36 -23.08
C ALA A 133 -1.29 -38.60 -21.64
N PRO A 134 -0.06 -38.23 -21.26
CA PRO A 134 0.41 -38.43 -19.89
C PRO A 134 -0.22 -37.35 -19.00
N LEU A 135 -1.23 -37.71 -18.22
CA LEU A 135 -1.76 -36.85 -17.17
C LEU A 135 -0.84 -36.97 -15.94
N GLY A 136 0.11 -36.05 -15.82
CA GLY A 136 1.05 -35.95 -14.70
C GLY A 136 2.51 -36.32 -15.03
N MET A 137 3.43 -36.04 -14.10
CA MET A 137 4.89 -36.22 -14.19
C MET A 137 5.36 -37.67 -14.50
N LEU A 138 4.43 -38.59 -14.65
CA LEU A 138 4.65 -39.98 -15.01
C LEU A 138 3.59 -40.36 -16.04
N GLY A 139 3.88 -40.12 -17.31
CA GLY A 139 3.20 -40.81 -18.39
C GLY A 139 3.41 -42.31 -18.23
N GLU A 140 2.46 -42.97 -17.59
CA GLU A 140 2.50 -44.42 -17.47
C GLU A 140 2.16 -45.02 -18.83
N ALA A 141 2.91 -46.06 -19.18
CA ALA A 141 2.56 -46.86 -20.32
C ALA A 141 1.14 -47.42 -20.10
N PRO A 142 0.32 -47.48 -21.16
CA PRO A 142 -1.03 -48.03 -21.11
C PRO A 142 -0.98 -49.46 -20.53
N GLN A 143 -1.95 -49.86 -19.70
CA GLN A 143 -1.95 -51.18 -19.07
C GLN A 143 -2.41 -52.29 -20.03
N SER A 144 -3.12 -51.92 -21.09
CA SER A 144 -3.61 -52.84 -22.11
C SER A 144 -3.83 -52.13 -23.45
N CYS A 145 -3.68 -52.87 -24.55
CA CYS A 145 -3.89 -52.34 -25.89
C CYS A 145 -5.38 -51.98 -26.08
N PRO A 146 -5.73 -50.77 -26.55
CA PRO A 146 -7.12 -50.35 -26.78
C PRO A 146 -7.87 -51.17 -27.85
N GLY A 147 -7.18 -52.10 -28.54
CA GLY A 147 -7.77 -52.96 -29.56
C GLY A 147 -8.12 -52.20 -30.84
N GLY A 148 -8.63 -52.93 -31.84
CA GLY A 148 -9.21 -52.35 -33.05
C GLY A 148 -10.66 -52.76 -33.20
N GLU A 149 -11.40 -52.07 -34.08
CA GLU A 149 -12.78 -52.44 -34.44
C GLU A 149 -12.83 -53.92 -34.85
N GLY A 150 -13.31 -54.78 -33.94
CA GLY A 150 -13.51 -56.22 -34.16
C GLY A 150 -12.59 -57.19 -33.40
N PHE A 151 -11.46 -56.77 -32.82
CA PHE A 151 -10.56 -57.70 -32.08
C PHE A 151 -9.89 -57.06 -30.83
N PRO A 152 -10.18 -57.55 -29.61
CA PRO A 152 -9.46 -57.13 -28.40
C PRO A 152 -8.09 -57.81 -28.34
N CYS A 153 -7.02 -57.01 -28.45
CA CYS A 153 -5.64 -57.51 -28.47
C CYS A 153 -5.13 -57.86 -27.07
N GLY A 154 -5.56 -57.17 -26.01
CA GLY A 154 -5.22 -57.50 -24.61
C GLY A 154 -3.74 -57.43 -24.24
N CYS A 155 -2.83 -57.22 -25.19
CA CYS A 155 -1.38 -57.14 -24.99
C CYS A 155 -1.00 -55.98 -24.05
N SER A 156 0.01 -56.20 -23.21
CA SER A 156 0.59 -55.24 -22.27
C SER A 156 2.00 -54.77 -22.64
N ASP A 157 2.57 -55.32 -23.72
CA ASP A 157 3.92 -54.96 -24.21
C ASP A 157 3.85 -53.97 -25.37
N PHE A 158 4.31 -52.75 -25.09
CA PHE A 158 4.27 -51.63 -26.03
C PHE A 158 5.66 -51.13 -26.36
N GLN A 159 5.91 -50.92 -27.64
CA GLN A 159 7.09 -50.22 -28.15
C GLN A 159 6.80 -48.71 -28.16
N ASP A 160 7.63 -47.93 -27.49
CA ASP A 160 7.60 -46.46 -27.60
C ASP A 160 8.16 -46.05 -28.97
N LEU A 161 7.34 -45.39 -29.78
CA LEU A 161 7.72 -44.92 -31.12
C LEU A 161 8.36 -43.53 -31.10
N GLY A 162 8.28 -42.80 -29.99
CA GLY A 162 8.59 -41.37 -29.96
C GLY A 162 7.72 -40.56 -30.95
N GLY A 163 7.97 -39.26 -31.03
CA GLY A 163 7.09 -38.31 -31.74
C GLY A 163 6.25 -37.44 -30.81
N ASP A 164 6.72 -37.28 -29.57
CA ASP A 164 6.04 -36.52 -28.53
C ASP A 164 5.86 -35.06 -28.96
N ALA A 165 4.60 -34.61 -29.00
CA ALA A 165 4.33 -33.17 -28.98
C ALA A 165 4.84 -32.64 -27.64
N MET A 166 5.87 -31.79 -27.66
CA MET A 166 6.47 -31.25 -26.45
C MET A 166 5.83 -29.91 -26.11
N THR A 167 5.48 -29.73 -24.84
CA THR A 167 4.96 -28.47 -24.30
C THR A 167 5.79 -28.04 -23.11
N ASP A 168 5.94 -26.73 -22.95
CA ASP A 168 6.55 -26.15 -21.76
C ASP A 168 5.66 -26.45 -20.54
N TYR A 169 6.32 -26.76 -19.43
CA TYR A 169 5.72 -27.17 -18.17
C TYR A 169 6.46 -26.50 -17.03
N GLN A 170 5.74 -25.91 -16.09
CA GLN A 170 6.32 -25.27 -14.93
C GLN A 170 5.44 -25.49 -13.70
N GLU A 171 6.07 -25.77 -12.57
CA GLU A 171 5.40 -25.88 -11.27
C GLU A 171 5.64 -24.59 -10.48
N ILE A 172 4.57 -23.99 -9.97
CA ILE A 172 4.63 -22.90 -8.99
C ILE A 172 3.93 -23.32 -7.71
N ARG A 173 4.32 -22.74 -6.57
CA ARG A 173 3.60 -22.90 -5.30
C ARG A 173 2.90 -21.60 -4.95
N LEU A 174 1.57 -21.66 -4.94
CA LEU A 174 0.71 -20.58 -4.49
C LEU A 174 0.54 -20.68 -2.97
N GLN A 175 0.64 -19.57 -2.26
CA GLN A 175 0.48 -19.50 -0.81
C GLN A 175 -0.63 -18.52 -0.44
N ASP A 176 -1.45 -18.90 0.54
CA ASP A 176 -2.50 -18.05 1.07
C ASP A 176 -1.90 -16.88 1.85
N VAL A 177 -2.45 -15.68 1.66
CA VAL A 177 -1.98 -14.46 2.35
C VAL A 177 -2.79 -14.30 3.63
N VAL A 178 -2.38 -15.00 4.69
CA VAL A 178 -3.02 -14.92 6.00
C VAL A 178 -2.11 -14.17 6.98
N PRO A 179 -2.51 -12.99 7.48
CA PRO A 179 -1.70 -12.26 8.45
C PRO A 179 -1.50 -13.08 9.73
N GLY A 180 -0.26 -13.13 10.22
CA GLY A 180 0.08 -13.77 11.51
C GLY A 180 0.10 -15.30 11.55
N SER A 181 -0.14 -16.01 10.44
CA SER A 181 -0.05 -17.47 10.40
C SER A 181 0.61 -17.99 9.11
N VAL A 182 1.18 -19.19 9.15
CA VAL A 182 1.74 -19.82 7.95
C VAL A 182 0.59 -20.15 7.00
N GLY A 183 0.55 -19.47 5.85
CA GLY A 183 -0.44 -19.70 4.81
C GLY A 183 -0.34 -21.13 4.25
N THR A 184 -1.50 -21.72 3.94
CA THR A 184 -1.58 -23.00 3.23
C THR A 184 -1.00 -22.84 1.83
N THR A 185 -0.30 -23.85 1.33
CA THR A 185 0.28 -23.84 -0.02
C THR A 185 -0.45 -24.80 -0.96
N LEU A 186 -0.55 -24.43 -2.23
CA LEU A 186 -1.11 -25.23 -3.31
C LEU A 186 -0.10 -25.28 -4.46
N THR A 187 0.23 -26.48 -4.92
CA THR A 187 1.02 -26.66 -6.14
C THR A 187 0.14 -26.36 -7.34
N VAL A 188 0.60 -25.50 -8.24
CA VAL A 188 -0.07 -25.13 -9.48
C VAL A 188 0.83 -25.50 -10.66
N ILE A 189 0.26 -26.17 -11.64
CA ILE A 189 0.93 -26.54 -12.89
C ILE A 189 0.56 -25.52 -13.97
N LEU A 190 1.58 -24.91 -14.56
CA LEU A 190 1.49 -24.04 -15.72
C LEU A 190 1.99 -24.80 -16.96
N VAL A 191 1.26 -24.71 -18.06
CA VAL A 191 1.58 -25.40 -19.32
C VAL A 191 1.57 -24.40 -20.49
N ALA A 192 2.40 -24.65 -21.50
CA ALA A 192 2.49 -23.87 -22.72
C ALA A 192 2.74 -22.37 -22.45
N ASP A 193 1.87 -21.48 -22.93
CA ASP A 193 1.98 -20.02 -22.80
C ASP A 193 1.87 -19.51 -21.35
N LEU A 194 1.41 -20.34 -20.40
CA LEU A 194 1.42 -19.97 -18.99
C LEU A 194 2.79 -20.17 -18.33
N ALA A 195 3.67 -21.00 -18.89
CA ALA A 195 5.00 -21.17 -18.32
C ALA A 195 5.78 -19.85 -18.39
N GLY A 196 6.33 -19.41 -17.26
CA GLY A 196 7.02 -18.12 -17.12
C GLY A 196 6.11 -16.91 -16.95
N SER A 197 4.79 -17.09 -16.85
CA SER A 197 3.83 -15.98 -16.69
C SER A 197 3.81 -15.35 -15.30
N ALA A 198 4.35 -16.02 -14.28
CA ALA A 198 4.38 -15.56 -12.90
C ALA A 198 5.81 -15.42 -12.38
N VAL A 199 6.03 -14.47 -11.48
CA VAL A 199 7.32 -14.23 -10.77
C VAL A 199 7.11 -14.45 -9.26
N PRO A 200 8.12 -14.91 -8.49
CA PRO A 200 7.93 -15.07 -7.05
C PRO A 200 7.64 -13.71 -6.40
N GLY A 201 6.67 -13.68 -5.50
CA GLY A 201 6.14 -12.45 -4.91
C GLY A 201 4.94 -11.85 -5.64
N ASP A 202 4.59 -12.32 -6.85
CA ASP A 202 3.37 -11.88 -7.51
C ASP A 202 2.13 -12.43 -6.78
N ILE A 203 1.09 -11.61 -6.68
CA ILE A 203 -0.23 -12.05 -6.25
C ILE A 203 -1.04 -12.35 -7.50
N VAL A 204 -1.41 -13.61 -7.65
CA VAL A 204 -2.09 -14.11 -8.85
C VAL A 204 -3.42 -14.76 -8.50
N VAL A 205 -4.38 -14.57 -9.39
CA VAL A 205 -5.62 -15.34 -9.43
C VAL A 205 -5.46 -16.40 -10.50
N VAL A 206 -5.47 -17.66 -10.08
CA VAL A 206 -5.37 -18.83 -10.95
C VAL A 206 -6.73 -19.49 -11.07
N GLY A 207 -7.24 -19.59 -12.30
CA GLY A 207 -8.40 -20.41 -12.63
C GLY A 207 -7.93 -21.73 -13.20
N GLY A 208 -8.47 -22.86 -12.73
CA GLY A 208 -8.03 -24.17 -13.22
C GLY A 208 -8.82 -25.34 -12.66
N VAL A 209 -8.41 -26.55 -13.05
CA VAL A 209 -9.05 -27.79 -12.58
C VAL A 209 -8.21 -28.41 -11.48
N LEU A 210 -8.85 -28.76 -10.36
CA LEU A 210 -8.16 -29.45 -9.28
C LEU A 210 -7.96 -30.94 -9.63
N ARG A 211 -6.71 -31.38 -9.63
CA ARG A 211 -6.28 -32.76 -9.92
C ARG A 211 -5.72 -33.42 -8.66
N ALA A 212 -5.84 -34.74 -8.59
CA ALA A 212 -5.16 -35.55 -7.58
C ALA A 212 -4.07 -36.36 -8.28
N ILE A 213 -2.81 -36.13 -7.91
CA ILE A 213 -1.63 -36.83 -8.45
C ILE A 213 -1.17 -37.87 -7.44
N TRP A 214 -1.13 -39.13 -7.86
CA TRP A 214 -0.73 -40.24 -7.00
C TRP A 214 0.78 -40.45 -7.04
N ALA A 215 1.41 -40.52 -5.87
CA ALA A 215 2.81 -40.92 -5.78
C ALA A 215 2.93 -42.45 -5.94
N ARG A 216 3.87 -42.91 -6.77
CA ARG A 216 4.11 -44.34 -7.11
C ARG A 216 4.19 -45.33 -5.94
N SER A 217 4.43 -44.86 -4.72
CA SER A 217 4.71 -45.69 -3.54
C SER A 217 3.83 -45.39 -2.32
N LYS A 218 2.81 -44.53 -2.42
CA LYS A 218 1.96 -44.16 -1.27
C LYS A 218 0.49 -44.15 -1.65
N ALA A 219 -0.37 -44.63 -0.74
CA ALA A 219 -1.83 -44.48 -0.80
C ALA A 219 -2.31 -43.03 -0.56
N VAL A 220 -1.45 -42.05 -0.81
CA VAL A 220 -1.66 -40.63 -0.56
C VAL A 220 -1.49 -39.90 -1.89
N ALA A 221 -2.54 -39.24 -2.34
CA ALA A 221 -2.51 -38.36 -3.50
C ALA A 221 -2.18 -36.92 -3.06
N GLU A 222 -1.34 -36.24 -3.84
CA GLU A 222 -1.13 -34.80 -3.73
C GLU A 222 -2.17 -34.07 -4.57
N LEU A 223 -2.79 -33.03 -4.01
CA LEU A 223 -3.74 -32.19 -4.74
C LEU A 223 -2.98 -31.07 -5.46
N VAL A 224 -3.21 -30.94 -6.76
CA VAL A 224 -2.51 -29.99 -7.64
C VAL A 224 -3.52 -29.29 -8.53
N LEU A 225 -3.35 -27.98 -8.73
CA LEU A 225 -4.20 -27.20 -9.62
C LEU A 225 -3.58 -27.12 -11.03
N GLU A 226 -4.27 -27.66 -12.02
CA GLU A 226 -3.89 -27.50 -13.42
C GLU A 226 -4.45 -26.16 -13.93
N ALA A 227 -3.57 -25.19 -14.19
CA ALA A 227 -3.98 -23.84 -14.53
C ALA A 227 -4.53 -23.74 -15.96
N SER A 228 -5.73 -23.20 -16.07
CA SER A 228 -6.34 -22.76 -17.33
C SER A 228 -6.16 -21.25 -17.52
N ASP A 229 -5.96 -20.48 -16.46
CA ASP A 229 -5.76 -19.04 -16.55
C ASP A 229 -4.94 -18.54 -15.36
N VAL A 230 -4.06 -17.57 -15.60
CA VAL A 230 -3.28 -16.90 -14.57
C VAL A 230 -3.41 -15.41 -14.81
N ARG A 231 -3.97 -14.70 -13.84
CA ARG A 231 -4.10 -13.25 -13.88
C ARG A 231 -3.35 -12.65 -12.72
N GLN A 232 -2.63 -11.57 -12.97
CA GLN A 232 -2.21 -10.72 -11.87
C GLN A 232 -3.44 -10.14 -11.21
N GLN A 233 -3.53 -10.27 -9.89
CA GLN A 233 -4.59 -9.66 -9.14
C GLN A 233 -4.35 -8.15 -9.18
N GLN A 234 -5.00 -7.44 -10.10
CA GLN A 234 -5.24 -6.02 -9.88
C GLN A 234 -6.15 -5.95 -8.66
N GLU A 235 -5.67 -5.30 -7.60
CA GLU A 235 -6.47 -5.02 -6.41
C GLU A 235 -7.74 -4.26 -6.87
N VAL A 236 -8.82 -4.99 -7.08
CA VAL A 236 -10.15 -4.43 -7.09
C VAL A 236 -10.75 -4.84 -5.75
N PRO A 237 -10.87 -3.90 -4.80
CA PRO A 237 -11.46 -4.20 -3.50
C PRO A 237 -12.82 -4.87 -3.70
N SER A 238 -13.03 -5.97 -2.99
CA SER A 238 -14.29 -6.73 -2.99
C SER A 238 -15.45 -5.99 -2.31
N ARG A 239 -15.16 -4.86 -1.62
CA ARG A 239 -16.17 -3.93 -1.11
C ARG A 239 -16.36 -2.77 -2.08
N PRO A 240 -17.61 -2.36 -2.36
CA PRO A 240 -17.85 -1.24 -3.25
C PRO A 240 -17.16 0.00 -2.68
N ARG A 241 -16.33 0.64 -3.52
CA ARG A 241 -15.60 1.90 -3.26
C ARG A 241 -16.49 3.02 -2.66
N THR A 242 -17.81 2.84 -2.68
CA THR A 242 -18.86 3.80 -2.33
C THR A 242 -18.95 4.16 -0.85
N LEU A 243 -18.54 3.29 0.08
CA LEU A 243 -18.61 3.62 1.52
C LEU A 243 -17.73 4.81 1.91
N PHE A 244 -16.69 5.06 1.13
CA PHE A 244 -15.78 6.17 1.31
C PHE A 244 -15.66 6.95 0.00
N LEU A 245 -16.75 7.39 -0.65
CA LEU A 245 -16.63 8.27 -1.84
C LEU A 245 -16.67 9.78 -1.50
N GLY A 246 -17.04 10.16 -0.27
CA GLY A 246 -17.08 11.57 0.15
C GLY A 246 -15.77 12.03 0.80
N ALA A 247 -15.36 13.26 0.48
CA ALA A 247 -14.40 13.98 1.32
C ALA A 247 -15.07 14.24 2.69
N PRO A 248 -14.40 13.95 3.81
CA PRO A 248 -14.96 14.22 5.14
C PRO A 248 -15.21 15.73 5.32
N SER A 249 -16.31 16.09 5.98
CA SER A 249 -16.65 17.50 6.26
C SER A 249 -15.58 18.21 7.10
N ASP A 250 -14.93 17.48 8.01
CA ASP A 250 -13.72 17.90 8.72
C ASP A 250 -12.62 16.84 8.57
N PRO A 251 -11.65 17.06 7.67
CA PRO A 251 -10.53 16.15 7.43
C PRO A 251 -9.67 15.90 8.67
N LEU A 252 -9.46 16.90 9.54
CA LEU A 252 -8.60 16.76 10.72
C LEU A 252 -9.29 15.92 11.80
N ALA A 253 -10.58 16.15 12.03
CA ALA A 253 -11.36 15.31 12.95
C ALA A 253 -11.39 13.85 12.49
N HIS A 254 -11.55 13.62 11.18
CA HIS A 254 -11.48 12.27 10.61
C HIS A 254 -10.11 11.63 10.84
N ARG A 255 -9.02 12.35 10.56
CA ARG A 255 -7.64 11.90 10.84
C ARG A 255 -7.45 11.52 12.30
N ASN A 256 -7.94 12.32 13.23
CA ASN A 256 -7.82 12.05 14.66
C ASN A 256 -8.60 10.80 15.08
N SER A 257 -9.75 10.52 14.46
CA SER A 257 -10.49 9.28 14.68
C SER A 257 -9.68 8.08 14.20
N LEU A 258 -9.05 8.16 13.02
CA LEU A 258 -8.16 7.12 12.50
C LEU A 258 -6.98 6.87 13.44
N LEU A 259 -6.33 7.93 13.94
CA LEU A 259 -5.20 7.84 14.87
C LEU A 259 -5.55 7.09 16.15
N ARG A 260 -6.71 7.38 16.75
CA ARG A 260 -7.18 6.68 17.96
C ARG A 260 -7.45 5.19 17.73
N SER A 261 -7.85 4.83 16.51
CA SER A 261 -8.07 3.43 16.11
C SER A 261 -6.77 2.66 15.86
N VAL A 262 -5.63 3.32 15.67
CA VAL A 262 -4.34 2.66 15.50
C VAL A 262 -3.78 2.25 16.86
N ALA A 263 -3.61 0.93 17.03
CA ALA A 263 -3.13 0.33 18.27
C ALA A 263 -3.86 0.89 19.52
N PRO A 264 -5.17 0.62 19.68
CA PRO A 264 -5.99 1.24 20.73
C PRO A 264 -5.51 0.89 22.14
N GLY A 265 -4.77 -0.20 22.32
CA GLY A 265 -4.13 -0.57 23.58
C GLY A 265 -2.90 0.27 23.95
N LEU A 266 -2.42 1.16 23.08
CA LEU A 266 -1.35 2.10 23.37
C LEU A 266 -1.95 3.50 23.60
N HIS A 267 -1.82 4.01 24.82
CA HIS A 267 -2.21 5.37 25.16
C HIS A 267 -1.13 6.38 24.74
N GLY A 268 -1.54 7.52 24.17
CA GLY A 268 -0.63 8.54 23.65
C GLY A 268 0.14 8.11 22.40
N LEU A 269 1.38 8.61 22.26
CA LEU A 269 2.26 8.37 21.11
C LEU A 269 1.64 8.76 19.76
N GLU A 270 0.84 9.82 19.72
CA GLU A 270 0.11 10.26 18.53
C GLU A 270 1.05 10.51 17.34
N VAL A 271 2.25 11.05 17.60
CA VAL A 271 3.29 11.25 16.58
C VAL A 271 3.74 9.92 15.97
N ALA A 272 3.92 8.89 16.80
CA ALA A 272 4.32 7.56 16.34
C ALA A 272 3.21 6.86 15.55
N LYS A 273 1.95 7.01 16.00
CA LYS A 273 0.78 6.49 15.29
C LYS A 273 0.57 7.19 13.94
N LEU A 274 0.76 8.51 13.88
CA LEU A 274 0.70 9.28 12.65
C LEU A 274 1.83 8.89 11.70
N ALA A 275 3.07 8.82 12.18
CA ALA A 275 4.19 8.34 11.38
C ALA A 275 3.92 6.94 10.81
N LEU A 276 3.33 6.05 11.61
CA LEU A 276 2.94 4.72 11.15
C LEU A 276 1.86 4.78 10.07
N LEU A 277 0.77 5.53 10.27
CA LEU A 277 -0.30 5.70 9.27
C LEU A 277 0.23 6.25 7.95
N LEU A 278 1.05 7.30 7.99
CA LEU A 278 1.67 7.85 6.79
C LEU A 278 2.58 6.82 6.11
N THR A 279 3.25 5.98 6.90
CA THR A 279 4.08 4.89 6.38
C THR A 279 3.27 3.80 5.68
N LEU A 280 2.10 3.46 6.24
CA LEU A 280 1.15 2.52 5.66
C LEU A 280 0.53 3.07 4.37
N VAL A 281 0.10 4.33 4.34
CA VAL A 281 -0.52 4.95 3.17
C VAL A 281 0.49 5.18 2.03
N GLY A 282 1.72 5.58 2.37
CA GLY A 282 2.81 5.78 1.43
C GLY A 282 2.64 6.97 0.46
N GLY A 283 3.67 7.23 -0.35
CA GLY A 283 3.71 8.38 -1.28
C GLY A 283 2.98 8.18 -2.61
N GLY A 284 2.49 6.96 -2.91
CA GLY A 284 1.61 6.65 -4.02
C GLY A 284 2.17 5.93 -5.25
N PRO A 285 1.31 5.28 -6.07
CA PRO A 285 1.78 4.56 -7.23
C PRO A 285 2.12 5.56 -8.34
N SER A 286 3.33 5.46 -8.88
CA SER A 286 3.65 5.91 -10.24
C SER A 286 3.49 4.78 -11.26
N ASP A 287 2.79 3.71 -10.92
CA ASP A 287 2.39 2.66 -11.86
C ASP A 287 1.09 3.07 -12.58
N LEU A 288 1.06 4.28 -13.16
CA LEU A 288 0.51 4.31 -14.51
C LEU A 288 1.59 3.65 -15.36
N PRO A 289 1.28 2.67 -16.22
CA PRO A 289 2.20 2.34 -17.28
C PRO A 289 2.40 3.63 -18.09
N GLN A 290 3.50 4.35 -17.83
CA GLN A 290 4.07 5.30 -18.76
C GLN A 290 4.71 4.48 -19.90
N SER A 291 3.85 3.74 -20.58
CA SER A 291 4.07 3.07 -21.84
C SER A 291 2.71 3.02 -22.53
N THR A 292 2.33 4.14 -23.11
CA THR A 292 1.65 4.11 -24.42
C THR A 292 2.40 3.22 -25.45
N GLY A 293 3.60 2.71 -25.13
CA GLY A 293 4.33 1.69 -25.87
C GLY A 293 4.00 0.21 -25.60
N ASP A 294 3.35 -0.19 -24.49
CA ASP A 294 3.07 -1.64 -24.27
C ASP A 294 1.82 -2.11 -25.03
N VAL A 295 0.90 -1.19 -25.36
CA VAL A 295 -0.16 -1.41 -26.34
C VAL A 295 0.42 -1.45 -27.77
N GLU A 296 1.56 -0.79 -28.02
CA GLU A 296 2.21 -0.79 -29.33
C GLU A 296 3.13 -2.00 -29.60
N ARG A 297 3.58 -2.70 -28.56
CA ARG A 297 4.43 -3.89 -28.73
C ARG A 297 3.70 -5.04 -29.43
N TRP A 298 2.37 -5.11 -29.26
CA TRP A 298 1.51 -6.09 -29.91
C TRP A 298 0.86 -5.56 -31.21
N SER A 299 0.65 -4.24 -31.35
CA SER A 299 0.10 -3.66 -32.58
C SER A 299 1.08 -3.69 -33.77
N ARG A 300 2.40 -3.66 -33.51
CA ARG A 300 3.45 -3.89 -34.54
C ARG A 300 3.48 -5.32 -35.10
N PHE A 301 2.90 -6.29 -34.39
CA PHE A 301 2.77 -7.66 -34.89
C PHE A 301 1.47 -7.92 -35.69
N MET A 302 0.55 -6.95 -35.70
CA MET A 302 -0.77 -7.10 -36.33
C MET A 302 -1.04 -6.17 -37.51
N SER A 303 -0.11 -5.27 -37.85
CA SER A 303 -0.18 -4.48 -39.08
C SER A 303 0.64 -5.18 -40.17
N SER A 304 -0.06 -5.88 -41.05
CA SER A 304 0.49 -6.37 -42.31
C SER A 304 0.69 -5.19 -43.24
N ASP A 305 1.90 -4.64 -43.31
CA ASP A 305 2.39 -3.94 -44.49
C ASP A 305 3.91 -4.02 -44.53
N HIS A 306 4.42 -4.69 -45.56
CA HIS A 306 5.83 -4.68 -45.93
C HIS A 306 6.19 -3.27 -46.43
N HIS A 307 7.08 -2.56 -45.75
CA HIS A 307 8.02 -1.64 -46.41
C HIS A 307 9.27 -1.39 -45.55
N ASP A 308 10.41 -1.41 -46.23
CA ASP A 308 11.77 -1.23 -45.74
C ASP A 308 11.99 0.16 -45.10
N VAL A 309 12.47 0.21 -43.85
CA VAL A 309 13.34 1.30 -43.37
C VAL A 309 14.32 0.75 -42.34
N ALA A 310 15.54 0.48 -42.80
CA ALA A 310 16.71 0.30 -41.96
C ALA A 310 17.39 1.66 -41.78
N SER A 311 17.08 2.36 -40.70
CA SER A 311 17.91 3.41 -40.07
C SER A 311 17.17 3.98 -38.87
N ASP A 312 17.90 4.35 -37.81
CA ASP A 312 17.44 5.08 -36.62
C ASP A 312 17.10 4.26 -35.37
N ALA A 313 17.76 3.12 -35.19
CA ALA A 313 17.94 2.51 -33.86
C ALA A 313 19.16 3.12 -33.13
N GLN A 314 19.17 4.44 -32.93
CA GLN A 314 20.16 5.15 -32.10
C GLN A 314 19.66 6.57 -31.86
N ASN A 315 18.75 6.75 -30.90
CA ASN A 315 18.67 7.97 -30.07
C ASN A 315 17.59 7.85 -28.99
N GLY A 316 18.02 7.92 -27.73
CA GLY A 316 17.23 8.57 -26.67
C GLY A 316 16.24 7.74 -25.86
N LEU A 317 16.64 6.60 -25.31
CA LEU A 317 16.02 6.12 -24.07
C LEU A 317 16.51 7.02 -22.92
N GLN A 318 15.84 8.15 -22.70
CA GLN A 318 15.91 8.80 -21.40
C GLN A 318 15.22 7.85 -20.42
N GLU A 319 16.03 7.07 -19.68
CA GLU A 319 15.59 6.36 -18.49
C GLU A 319 14.91 7.37 -17.56
N ALA A 320 13.58 7.39 -17.56
CA ALA A 320 12.83 8.07 -16.53
C ALA A 320 13.21 7.40 -15.20
N THR A 321 13.94 8.11 -14.35
CA THR A 321 14.36 7.63 -13.03
C THR A 321 13.10 7.31 -12.22
N SER A 322 12.77 6.02 -12.12
CA SER A 322 11.67 5.55 -11.27
C SER A 322 11.98 5.91 -9.82
N SER A 323 11.34 6.96 -9.33
CA SER A 323 11.53 7.42 -7.96
C SER A 323 10.75 6.51 -7.02
N ARG A 324 11.43 5.92 -6.04
CA ARG A 324 10.80 5.12 -4.98
C ARG A 324 9.63 5.88 -4.33
N HIS A 325 8.55 5.16 -4.05
CA HIS A 325 7.32 5.73 -3.46
C HIS A 325 7.00 5.24 -2.04
N SER A 326 7.59 4.13 -1.61
CA SER A 326 7.41 3.62 -0.25
C SER A 326 8.10 4.52 0.75
N THR A 327 7.49 4.67 1.92
CA THR A 327 8.03 5.36 3.08
C THR A 327 8.58 4.33 4.06
N HIS A 328 9.68 4.62 4.74
CA HIS A 328 10.32 3.72 5.68
C HIS A 328 10.44 4.38 7.05
N LEU A 329 10.18 3.59 8.09
CA LEU A 329 10.07 4.04 9.47
C LEU A 329 10.96 3.21 10.38
N LEU A 330 11.74 3.88 11.23
CA LEU A 330 12.55 3.23 12.26
C LEU A 330 12.18 3.74 13.65
N PHE A 331 11.69 2.86 14.51
CA PHE A 331 11.52 3.12 15.93
C PHE A 331 12.80 2.74 16.69
N VAL A 332 13.33 3.67 17.47
CA VAL A 332 14.49 3.46 18.34
C VAL A 332 14.08 3.87 19.74
N GLY A 333 14.29 3.03 20.74
CA GLY A 333 13.81 3.40 22.07
C GLY A 333 14.26 2.49 23.19
N ASP A 334 13.85 2.82 24.41
CA ASP A 334 14.04 1.95 25.57
C ASP A 334 13.21 0.66 25.43
N ALA A 335 13.46 -0.32 26.29
CA ALA A 335 12.57 -1.48 26.39
C ALA A 335 11.19 -1.04 26.91
N ALA A 336 10.14 -1.80 26.58
CA ALA A 336 8.76 -1.57 27.04
C ALA A 336 8.08 -0.26 26.61
N THR A 337 8.59 0.46 25.61
CA THR A 337 7.95 1.70 25.09
C THR A 337 6.86 1.45 24.04
N GLY A 338 6.31 0.23 23.94
CA GLY A 338 5.25 -0.12 22.97
C GLY A 338 5.68 -0.35 21.51
N LYS A 339 6.99 -0.38 21.21
CA LYS A 339 7.53 -0.55 19.83
C LYS A 339 6.99 -1.80 19.11
N THR A 340 7.09 -2.97 19.75
CA THR A 340 6.62 -4.23 19.17
C THR A 340 5.11 -4.20 18.91
N LYS A 341 4.32 -3.54 19.76
CA LYS A 341 2.87 -3.35 19.54
C LYS A 341 2.56 -2.46 18.35
N LEU A 342 3.37 -1.42 18.10
CA LEU A 342 3.25 -0.59 16.89
C LEU A 342 3.58 -1.40 15.62
N ILE A 343 4.61 -2.25 15.68
CA ILE A 343 4.98 -3.14 14.56
C ILE A 343 3.91 -4.19 14.28
N GLU A 344 3.36 -4.82 15.32
CA GLU A 344 2.25 -5.77 15.20
C GLU A 344 1.05 -5.08 14.54
N ALA A 345 0.65 -3.91 15.03
CA ALA A 345 -0.44 -3.12 14.44
C ALA A 345 -0.18 -2.78 12.97
N ALA A 346 1.06 -2.42 12.61
CA ALA A 346 1.43 -2.13 11.22
C ALA A 346 1.24 -3.34 10.29
N SER A 347 1.66 -4.52 10.75
CA SER A 347 1.53 -5.76 9.99
C SER A 347 0.08 -6.19 9.83
N GLU A 348 -0.77 -5.97 10.84
CA GLU A 348 -2.18 -6.36 10.78
C GLU A 348 -3.02 -5.38 9.93
N LEU A 349 -2.74 -4.08 10.04
CA LEU A 349 -3.43 -3.01 9.30
C LEU A 349 -3.08 -3.01 7.80
N SER A 350 -1.87 -3.44 7.43
CA SER A 350 -1.48 -3.57 6.03
C SER A 350 -2.24 -4.70 5.31
N ALA A 351 -2.51 -4.53 4.02
CA ALA A 351 -3.01 -5.61 3.16
C ALA A 351 -1.99 -6.76 3.06
N HIS A 352 -0.71 -6.41 2.94
CA HIS A 352 0.42 -7.34 2.82
C HIS A 352 1.47 -7.08 3.90
N GLY A 353 1.12 -7.41 5.15
CA GLY A 353 2.03 -7.29 6.28
C GLY A 353 2.80 -8.58 6.56
N VAL A 354 4.13 -8.50 6.53
CA VAL A 354 5.03 -9.59 6.94
C VAL A 354 5.86 -9.12 8.12
N CYS A 355 5.81 -9.84 9.24
CA CYS A 355 6.61 -9.53 10.42
C CYS A 355 7.72 -10.57 10.62
N CYS A 356 8.94 -10.10 10.87
CA CYS A 356 10.09 -10.94 11.18
C CYS A 356 10.89 -10.37 12.36
N SER A 357 11.52 -11.26 13.12
CA SER A 357 12.49 -10.87 14.15
C SER A 357 13.90 -10.98 13.58
N ALA A 358 14.70 -9.92 13.73
CA ALA A 358 16.08 -9.87 13.29
C ALA A 358 16.97 -10.98 13.89
N VAL A 359 16.63 -11.48 15.08
CA VAL A 359 17.41 -12.53 15.77
C VAL A 359 17.33 -13.87 15.03
N GLY A 360 16.18 -14.17 14.43
CA GLY A 360 15.97 -15.39 13.64
C GLY A 360 16.01 -15.16 12.13
N ALA A 361 16.16 -13.92 11.69
CA ALA A 361 16.24 -13.56 10.29
C ALA A 361 17.60 -13.98 9.72
N THR A 362 17.57 -14.63 8.56
CA THR A 362 18.77 -14.90 7.75
C THR A 362 18.67 -14.12 6.46
N ARG A 363 19.79 -13.89 5.76
CA ARG A 363 19.76 -13.27 4.43
C ARG A 363 18.74 -13.94 3.50
N SER A 364 18.71 -15.28 3.46
CA SER A 364 17.77 -16.03 2.62
C SER A 364 16.32 -15.90 3.06
N GLY A 365 16.07 -15.80 4.37
CA GLY A 365 14.74 -15.57 4.92
C GLY A 365 14.21 -14.16 4.63
N LEU A 366 15.09 -13.15 4.58
CA LEU A 366 14.72 -11.77 4.22
C LEU A 366 14.54 -11.58 2.72
N THR A 367 15.40 -12.18 1.91
CA THR A 367 15.46 -11.95 0.45
C THR A 367 14.82 -13.06 -0.36
N PHE A 368 15.54 -14.16 -0.52
CA PHE A 368 15.14 -15.35 -1.25
C PHE A 368 16.02 -16.53 -0.87
N ALA A 369 15.50 -17.75 -1.02
CA ALA A 369 16.26 -18.97 -0.96
C ALA A 369 16.28 -19.66 -2.33
N CYS A 370 17.46 -20.07 -2.80
CA CYS A 370 17.56 -20.95 -3.95
C CYS A 370 17.56 -22.40 -3.46
N VAL A 371 16.48 -23.13 -3.72
CA VAL A 371 16.34 -24.54 -3.32
C VAL A 371 16.58 -25.42 -4.54
N ARG A 372 17.44 -26.43 -4.41
CA ARG A 372 17.68 -27.38 -5.50
C ARG A 372 16.45 -28.25 -5.71
N ASP A 373 15.93 -28.26 -6.93
CA ASP A 373 14.73 -28.99 -7.31
C ASP A 373 15.05 -29.94 -8.48
N GLY A 374 15.33 -31.20 -8.14
CA GLY A 374 15.86 -32.18 -9.07
C GLY A 374 17.19 -31.72 -9.70
N ALA A 375 17.18 -31.53 -11.03
CA ALA A 375 18.33 -31.06 -11.79
C ALA A 375 18.46 -29.52 -11.85
N GLY A 376 17.44 -28.77 -11.44
CA GLY A 376 17.39 -27.31 -11.54
C GLY A 376 17.45 -26.58 -10.20
N TRP A 377 17.41 -25.24 -10.27
CA TRP A 377 17.26 -24.36 -9.12
C TRP A 377 15.83 -23.80 -9.09
N SER A 378 15.14 -23.98 -7.98
CA SER A 378 13.89 -23.29 -7.68
C SER A 378 14.18 -22.08 -6.79
N LEU A 379 13.33 -21.06 -6.90
CA LEU A 379 13.44 -19.84 -6.13
C LEU A 379 12.27 -19.74 -5.15
N GLU A 380 12.57 -19.56 -3.87
CA GLU A 380 11.60 -19.30 -2.81
C GLU A 380 11.74 -17.86 -2.35
N ALA A 381 10.63 -17.12 -2.32
CA ALA A 381 10.61 -15.71 -1.92
C ALA A 381 10.79 -15.55 -0.39
N GLY A 382 11.61 -14.59 0.01
CA GLY A 382 11.79 -14.18 1.41
C GLY A 382 10.88 -13.02 1.81
N ALA A 383 10.94 -12.62 3.09
CA ALA A 383 10.02 -11.68 3.73
C ALA A 383 9.83 -10.36 2.97
N LEU A 384 10.88 -9.78 2.39
CA LEU A 384 10.81 -8.52 1.65
C LEU A 384 10.03 -8.65 0.34
N SER A 385 10.20 -9.78 -0.36
CA SER A 385 9.49 -10.05 -1.62
C SER A 385 8.04 -10.46 -1.36
N LEU A 386 7.79 -11.15 -0.25
CA LEU A 386 6.43 -11.53 0.17
C LEU A 386 5.61 -10.31 0.65
N ALA A 387 6.28 -9.24 1.08
CA ALA A 387 5.66 -7.99 1.50
C ALA A 387 5.49 -6.95 0.37
N ASP A 388 5.71 -7.33 -0.90
CA ASP A 388 5.56 -6.42 -2.05
C ASP A 388 4.19 -5.71 -2.01
N GLY A 389 4.17 -4.39 -2.20
CA GLY A 389 2.94 -3.59 -2.12
C GLY A 389 2.41 -3.31 -0.71
N GLY A 390 2.99 -3.90 0.34
CA GLY A 390 2.59 -3.70 1.74
C GLY A 390 3.74 -3.28 2.65
N VAL A 391 3.88 -3.97 3.79
CA VAL A 391 4.81 -3.61 4.86
C VAL A 391 5.64 -4.81 5.29
N CYS A 392 6.96 -4.62 5.34
CA CYS A 392 7.88 -5.55 5.97
C CYS A 392 8.29 -5.01 7.35
N CYS A 393 7.79 -5.66 8.38
CA CYS A 393 8.03 -5.37 9.77
C CYS A 393 9.27 -6.14 10.28
N ILE A 394 10.26 -5.43 10.83
CA ILE A 394 11.49 -6.02 11.37
C ILE A 394 11.70 -5.60 12.82
N ASP A 395 11.47 -6.50 13.76
CA ASP A 395 11.76 -6.26 15.17
C ASP A 395 13.21 -6.60 15.52
N GLU A 396 13.74 -5.98 16.58
CA GLU A 396 15.11 -6.15 17.05
C GLU A 396 16.19 -5.86 15.99
N PHE A 397 15.93 -4.88 15.12
CA PHE A 397 16.68 -4.55 13.91
C PHE A 397 18.21 -4.46 14.08
N ARG A 398 18.67 -4.05 15.28
CA ARG A 398 20.10 -3.97 15.64
C ARG A 398 20.83 -5.29 15.44
N HIS A 399 20.14 -6.42 15.65
CA HIS A 399 20.71 -7.76 15.65
C HIS A 399 20.96 -8.33 14.24
N LEU A 400 20.49 -7.66 13.19
CA LEU A 400 20.81 -8.05 11.82
C LEU A 400 22.32 -7.99 11.55
N ALA A 401 22.84 -9.05 10.94
CA ALA A 401 24.20 -9.13 10.47
C ALA A 401 24.45 -8.10 9.34
N ALA A 402 25.72 -7.76 9.10
CA ALA A 402 26.09 -6.83 8.02
C ALA A 402 25.62 -7.33 6.64
N GLU A 403 25.61 -8.64 6.44
CA GLU A 403 25.17 -9.30 5.22
C GLU A 403 23.66 -9.17 4.94
N GLU A 404 22.83 -9.17 5.98
CA GLU A 404 21.38 -8.97 5.92
C GLU A 404 21.04 -7.50 5.71
N LYS A 405 21.75 -6.61 6.42
CA LYS A 405 21.68 -5.16 6.20
C LYS A 405 22.04 -4.79 4.76
N ALA A 406 22.95 -5.53 4.13
CA ALA A 406 23.31 -5.32 2.73
C ALA A 406 22.14 -5.55 1.77
N ALA A 407 21.31 -6.57 2.03
CA ALA A 407 20.11 -6.84 1.23
C ALA A 407 19.07 -5.71 1.35
N LEU A 408 18.95 -5.11 2.54
CA LEU A 408 18.06 -3.98 2.76
C LEU A 408 18.49 -2.74 1.98
N TYR A 409 19.79 -2.54 1.70
CA TYR A 409 20.23 -1.39 0.90
C TYR A 409 19.66 -1.40 -0.52
N GLU A 410 19.56 -2.57 -1.13
CA GLU A 410 19.00 -2.75 -2.47
C GLU A 410 17.48 -2.63 -2.41
N ALA A 411 16.83 -3.38 -1.52
CA ALA A 411 15.37 -3.40 -1.40
C ALA A 411 14.80 -2.02 -1.04
N MET A 412 15.39 -1.30 -0.09
CA MET A 412 14.90 0.02 0.34
C MET A 412 15.21 1.14 -0.67
N GLU A 413 16.15 0.96 -1.60
CA GLU A 413 16.48 2.00 -2.58
C GLU A 413 15.80 1.73 -3.92
N GLN A 414 15.99 0.52 -4.44
CA GLN A 414 15.57 0.11 -5.78
C GLN A 414 14.21 -0.59 -5.79
N GLN A 415 13.63 -0.88 -4.60
CA GLN A 415 12.39 -1.63 -4.45
C GLN A 415 12.40 -2.98 -5.20
N THR A 416 13.60 -3.54 -5.37
CA THR A 416 13.85 -4.80 -6.05
C THR A 416 15.02 -5.52 -5.38
N ILE A 417 15.10 -6.83 -5.58
CA ILE A 417 16.19 -7.68 -5.13
C ILE A 417 16.73 -8.44 -6.33
N SER A 418 18.00 -8.21 -6.68
CA SER A 418 18.66 -8.90 -7.77
C SER A 418 19.14 -10.29 -7.35
N VAL A 419 18.78 -11.28 -8.15
CA VAL A 419 19.17 -12.67 -7.97
C VAL A 419 20.12 -13.03 -9.09
N ALA A 420 21.36 -13.37 -8.74
CA ALA A 420 22.36 -13.89 -9.66
C ALA A 420 22.97 -15.18 -9.09
N LYS A 421 22.45 -16.33 -9.53
CA LYS A 421 22.94 -17.67 -9.19
C LYS A 421 23.10 -18.50 -10.48
N PRO A 422 23.91 -19.57 -10.47
CA PRO A 422 24.12 -20.40 -11.66
C PRO A 422 22.80 -20.88 -12.26
N GLY A 423 22.54 -20.55 -13.53
CA GLY A 423 21.31 -20.91 -14.23
C GLY A 423 20.06 -20.13 -13.79
N LEU A 424 20.18 -19.13 -12.91
CA LEU A 424 19.07 -18.31 -12.43
C LEU A 424 19.51 -16.85 -12.27
N THR A 425 19.09 -16.00 -13.22
CA THR A 425 19.25 -14.55 -13.12
C THR A 425 17.88 -13.90 -13.23
N CYS A 426 17.42 -13.25 -12.16
CA CYS A 426 16.13 -12.57 -12.14
C CYS A 426 16.13 -11.39 -11.15
N ARG A 427 15.08 -10.57 -11.19
CA ARG A 427 14.84 -9.51 -10.20
C ARG A 427 13.51 -9.79 -9.52
N LEU A 428 13.52 -9.88 -8.20
CA LEU A 428 12.32 -9.95 -7.38
C LEU A 428 11.85 -8.54 -7.03
N ARG A 429 10.54 -8.34 -7.02
CA ARG A 429 9.95 -7.07 -6.58
C ARG A 429 9.92 -7.02 -5.05
N ALA A 430 10.23 -5.86 -4.51
CA ALA A 430 10.24 -5.60 -3.07
C ALA A 430 9.77 -4.16 -2.80
N ARG A 431 8.67 -3.74 -3.44
CA ARG A 431 7.99 -2.44 -3.29
C ARG A 431 7.24 -2.34 -1.94
N CYS A 432 7.86 -2.83 -0.89
CA CYS A 432 7.32 -2.80 0.47
C CYS A 432 7.82 -1.55 1.21
N SER A 433 7.07 -1.13 2.23
CA SER A 433 7.53 -0.18 3.25
C SER A 433 8.21 -0.97 4.38
N VAL A 434 9.45 -0.64 4.73
CA VAL A 434 10.14 -1.23 5.89
C VAL A 434 9.78 -0.45 7.14
N VAL A 435 9.19 -1.15 8.12
CA VAL A 435 8.96 -0.64 9.48
C VAL A 435 9.83 -1.45 10.43
N ALA A 436 10.83 -0.81 11.02
CA ALA A 436 11.79 -1.46 11.88
C ALA A 436 11.71 -0.94 13.32
N ALA A 437 12.01 -1.77 14.31
CA ALA A 437 12.24 -1.33 15.68
C ALA A 437 13.54 -1.88 16.24
N GLN A 438 14.18 -1.09 17.10
CA GLN A 438 15.33 -1.52 17.88
C GLN A 438 15.42 -0.80 19.22
N SER A 439 16.27 -1.33 20.09
CA SER A 439 16.76 -0.63 21.27
C SER A 439 17.87 0.38 20.93
N TRP A 440 18.08 1.37 21.79
CA TRP A 440 19.26 2.24 21.70
C TRP A 440 20.56 1.41 21.71
N ALA A 441 21.48 1.71 20.81
CA ALA A 441 22.82 1.12 20.83
C ALA A 441 23.68 1.76 21.93
N ASP A 442 23.68 3.09 21.95
CA ASP A 442 24.25 3.91 23.02
C ASP A 442 23.28 5.04 23.36
N ALA A 443 22.62 4.97 24.53
CA ALA A 443 21.63 5.97 24.93
C ALA A 443 22.24 7.36 25.20
N GLN A 444 23.57 7.44 25.37
CA GLN A 444 24.31 8.67 25.61
C GLN A 444 25.00 9.21 24.35
N GLY A 445 24.84 8.52 23.21
CA GLY A 445 25.42 8.92 21.93
C GLY A 445 25.01 10.33 21.54
N THR A 446 25.95 11.09 20.96
CA THR A 446 25.68 12.45 20.50
C THR A 446 25.19 12.49 19.06
N THR A 447 25.60 11.51 18.26
CA THR A 447 25.23 11.38 16.84
C THR A 447 24.22 10.26 16.63
N LEU A 448 23.38 10.40 15.60
CA LEU A 448 22.38 9.37 15.26
C LEU A 448 23.00 8.00 14.97
N GLY A 449 24.19 7.97 14.35
CA GLY A 449 24.93 6.73 14.11
C GLY A 449 25.36 6.03 15.41
N GLN A 450 25.79 6.78 16.43
CA GLN A 450 26.12 6.22 17.74
C GLN A 450 24.86 5.75 18.49
N LEU A 451 23.80 6.55 18.48
CA LEU A 451 22.52 6.22 19.12
C LEU A 451 21.92 4.92 18.59
N THR A 452 22.00 4.71 17.27
CA THR A 452 21.36 3.57 16.59
C THR A 452 22.30 2.40 16.32
N GLY A 453 23.62 2.62 16.33
CA GLY A 453 24.60 1.63 15.88
C GLY A 453 24.53 1.34 14.37
N LEU A 454 23.87 2.20 13.58
CA LEU A 454 23.69 2.02 12.15
C LEU A 454 24.59 2.99 11.36
N ALA A 455 25.03 2.54 10.18
CA ALA A 455 25.82 3.37 9.28
C ALA A 455 24.93 4.40 8.56
N ALA A 456 25.49 5.58 8.25
CA ALA A 456 24.80 6.67 7.55
C ALA A 456 24.07 6.25 6.25
N PRO A 457 24.60 5.33 5.41
CA PRO A 457 23.87 4.88 4.21
C PRO A 457 22.52 4.23 4.53
N LEU A 458 22.39 3.50 5.65
CA LEU A 458 21.13 2.87 6.05
C LEU A 458 20.18 3.88 6.66
N LEU A 459 20.70 4.74 7.54
CA LEU A 459 19.93 5.79 8.20
C LEU A 459 19.27 6.73 7.19
N SER A 460 20.00 7.16 6.16
CA SER A 460 19.47 8.05 5.12
C SER A 460 18.36 7.44 4.24
N ARG A 461 18.08 6.14 4.34
CA ARG A 461 17.02 5.45 3.60
C ARG A 461 15.71 5.33 4.37
N PHE A 462 15.76 5.53 5.69
CA PHE A 462 14.58 5.72 6.50
C PHE A 462 14.08 7.15 6.32
N ASP A 463 12.81 7.30 5.99
CA ASP A 463 12.19 8.61 5.81
C ASP A 463 11.89 9.26 7.17
N LEU A 464 11.62 8.43 8.19
CA LEU A 464 11.41 8.86 9.57
C LEU A 464 12.14 7.93 10.56
N ILE A 465 12.81 8.54 11.53
CA ILE A 465 13.45 7.85 12.65
C ILE A 465 12.91 8.45 13.94
N LEU A 466 12.24 7.64 14.77
CA LEU A 466 11.57 8.10 15.99
C LEU A 466 12.25 7.52 17.21
N GLY A 467 12.70 8.43 18.08
CA GLY A 467 13.23 8.16 19.40
C GLY A 467 12.14 8.06 20.47
N LEU A 468 11.87 6.86 20.96
CA LEU A 468 10.95 6.60 22.06
C LEU A 468 11.73 6.47 23.37
N ARG A 469 11.66 7.48 24.22
CA ARG A 469 12.28 7.48 25.55
C ARG A 469 11.22 7.29 26.61
N SER A 470 11.47 6.43 27.58
CA SER A 470 10.60 6.32 28.75
C SER A 470 10.79 7.55 29.63
N ARG A 471 9.79 8.43 29.67
CA ARG A 471 9.75 9.60 30.56
C ARG A 471 8.64 9.34 31.57
N GLY A 472 8.99 9.25 32.86
CA GLY A 472 8.03 8.98 33.95
C GLY A 472 7.04 10.12 34.23
N THR A 473 6.89 11.08 33.33
CA THR A 473 5.92 12.19 33.45
C THR A 473 4.52 11.79 33.04
N ASP A 474 4.38 10.74 32.22
CA ASP A 474 3.11 10.34 31.58
C ASP A 474 2.56 9.03 32.18
N ASP A 475 3.23 8.49 33.21
CA ASP A 475 2.93 7.17 33.79
C ASP A 475 1.55 7.10 34.47
N GLU A 476 1.07 8.21 35.03
CA GLU A 476 -0.27 8.28 35.66
C GLU A 476 -1.38 8.16 34.62
N ASP A 477 -1.27 8.87 33.50
CA ASP A 477 -2.22 8.81 32.40
C ASP A 477 -2.22 7.41 31.75
N VAL A 478 -1.03 6.83 31.56
CA VAL A 478 -0.88 5.47 31.04
C VAL A 478 -1.47 4.44 31.99
N ALA A 479 -1.20 4.53 33.30
CA ALA A 479 -1.75 3.63 34.30
C ALA A 479 -3.28 3.70 34.34
N ASN A 480 -3.83 4.91 34.34
CA ASN A 480 -5.28 5.13 34.29
C ASN A 480 -5.90 4.54 33.02
N ALA A 481 -5.25 4.70 31.87
CA ALA A 481 -5.73 4.13 30.61
C ALA A 481 -5.72 2.59 30.62
N ILE A 482 -4.65 1.97 31.13
CA ILE A 482 -4.54 0.51 31.25
C ILE A 482 -5.60 -0.06 32.20
N LEU A 483 -5.81 0.59 33.35
CA LEU A 483 -6.83 0.18 34.32
C LEU A 483 -8.24 0.28 33.74
N ARG A 484 -8.57 1.37 33.04
CA ARG A 484 -9.86 1.52 32.35
C ARG A 484 -10.08 0.44 31.29
N ALA A 485 -9.05 0.11 30.51
CA ALA A 485 -9.13 -0.96 29.53
C ALA A 485 -9.36 -2.34 30.19
N SER A 486 -8.80 -2.56 31.38
CA SER A 486 -9.00 -3.80 32.15
C SER A 486 -10.38 -3.90 32.80
N GLU A 487 -11.00 -2.77 33.13
CA GLU A 487 -12.33 -2.72 33.78
C GLU A 487 -13.48 -2.97 32.80
N GLY A 488 -13.20 -3.14 31.50
CA GLY A 488 -14.23 -3.33 30.48
C GLY A 488 -15.14 -2.11 30.32
N ALA A 489 -14.70 -0.93 30.81
CA ALA A 489 -15.34 0.32 30.48
C ALA A 489 -15.14 0.53 28.97
N ASP A 490 -16.21 0.37 28.20
CA ASP A 490 -16.25 0.62 26.75
C ASP A 490 -15.42 1.88 26.46
N MET A 491 -14.37 1.71 25.66
CA MET A 491 -13.39 2.73 25.30
C MET A 491 -14.04 3.82 24.44
N ASP A 492 -14.93 4.64 25.00
CA ASP A 492 -15.64 5.72 24.29
C ASP A 492 -16.04 5.25 22.85
N ASP A 493 -16.62 4.04 22.78
CA ASP A 493 -16.76 3.15 21.61
C ASP A 493 -17.49 3.79 20.41
N ARG A 494 -18.02 5.00 20.59
CA ARG A 494 -18.72 5.75 19.55
C ARG A 494 -17.79 6.41 18.53
N LYS A 495 -16.47 6.48 18.77
CA LYS A 495 -15.52 7.21 17.88
C LYS A 495 -14.37 6.39 17.31
N ALA A 496 -14.06 5.22 17.88
CA ALA A 496 -13.04 4.34 17.32
C ALA A 496 -13.65 3.53 16.16
N LEU A 497 -13.05 3.61 14.99
CA LEU A 497 -13.41 2.77 13.85
C LEU A 497 -13.09 1.31 14.14
N GLN A 498 -13.99 0.41 13.72
CA GLN A 498 -13.73 -1.01 13.71
C GLN A 498 -12.47 -1.32 12.90
N PHE A 499 -11.68 -2.28 13.37
CA PHE A 499 -10.40 -2.64 12.77
C PHE A 499 -10.49 -2.91 11.25
N GLN A 500 -11.52 -3.63 10.80
CA GLN A 500 -11.72 -3.91 9.38
C GLN A 500 -12.03 -2.65 8.57
N THR A 501 -12.80 -1.71 9.14
CA THR A 501 -13.14 -0.43 8.50
C THR A 501 -11.91 0.45 8.33
N LEU A 502 -11.03 0.49 9.34
CA LEU A 502 -9.75 1.18 9.26
C LEU A 502 -8.86 0.57 8.17
N LYS A 503 -8.74 -0.77 8.13
CA LYS A 503 -7.97 -1.47 7.10
C LYS A 503 -8.46 -1.17 5.69
N ASP A 504 -9.77 -1.25 5.46
CA ASP A 504 -10.36 -0.94 4.16
C ASP A 504 -10.14 0.53 3.75
N PHE A 505 -10.20 1.45 4.72
CA PHE A 505 -9.92 2.87 4.48
C PHE A 505 -8.46 3.10 4.06
N LEU A 506 -7.50 2.42 4.69
CA LEU A 506 -6.08 2.54 4.33
C LEU A 506 -5.81 2.02 2.91
N ILE A 507 -6.41 0.88 2.55
CA ILE A 507 -6.33 0.33 1.19
C ILE A 507 -6.90 1.33 0.17
N ALA A 508 -8.10 1.88 0.44
CA ALA A 508 -8.70 2.90 -0.41
C ALA A 508 -7.83 4.17 -0.52
N SER A 509 -7.13 4.55 0.54
CA SER A 509 -6.22 5.71 0.55
C SER A 509 -4.94 5.45 -0.27
N GLN A 510 -4.41 4.23 -0.26
CA GLN A 510 -3.27 3.82 -1.09
C GLN A 510 -3.59 3.87 -2.59
N GLU A 511 -4.81 3.50 -2.98
CA GLU A 511 -5.29 3.55 -4.38
C GLU A 511 -5.62 4.97 -4.87
N SER A 512 -5.72 5.95 -3.97
CA SER A 512 -6.14 7.31 -4.36
C SER A 512 -5.13 7.98 -5.30
N VAL A 513 -5.62 8.57 -6.39
CA VAL A 513 -4.79 9.27 -7.38
C VAL A 513 -4.61 10.72 -6.97
N LEU A 514 -3.36 11.13 -6.80
CA LEU A 514 -2.98 12.53 -6.55
C LEU A 514 -2.50 13.18 -7.86
N ARG A 515 -2.69 14.49 -8.00
CA ARG A 515 -1.94 15.26 -9.01
C ARG A 515 -0.43 15.17 -8.74
N ASP A 516 0.35 15.05 -9.81
CA ASP A 516 1.80 14.84 -9.74
C ASP A 516 2.55 15.98 -9.03
N SER A 517 2.14 17.22 -9.32
CA SER A 517 2.76 18.42 -8.75
C SER A 517 2.06 18.84 -7.46
N PRO A 518 2.82 19.13 -6.37
CA PRO A 518 2.27 19.82 -5.22
C PRO A 518 1.79 21.23 -5.60
N GLU A 519 0.90 21.80 -4.78
CA GLU A 519 0.52 23.20 -4.88
C GLU A 519 1.73 24.11 -4.62
N ASP A 520 1.73 25.31 -5.22
CA ASP A 520 2.87 26.22 -5.13
C ASP A 520 3.24 26.54 -3.67
N GLY A 521 2.26 26.73 -2.79
CA GLY A 521 2.50 26.95 -1.36
C GLY A 521 3.25 25.79 -0.71
N ALA A 522 2.81 24.54 -0.94
CA ALA A 522 3.47 23.35 -0.42
C ALA A 522 4.91 23.24 -0.96
N ARG A 523 5.09 23.46 -2.27
CA ARG A 523 6.39 23.43 -2.93
C ARG A 523 7.38 24.41 -2.32
N HIS A 524 7.00 25.68 -2.19
CA HIS A 524 7.87 26.73 -1.64
C HIS A 524 8.25 26.45 -0.18
N LEU A 525 7.31 25.92 0.61
CA LEU A 525 7.58 25.55 2.00
C LEU A 525 8.61 24.41 2.09
N LEU A 526 8.43 23.34 1.31
CA LEU A 526 9.36 22.21 1.27
C LEU A 526 10.75 22.62 0.80
N GLU A 527 10.83 23.43 -0.26
CA GLU A 527 12.10 23.98 -0.77
C GLU A 527 12.81 24.86 0.28
N ALA A 528 12.07 25.75 0.95
CA ALA A 528 12.62 26.61 2.00
C ALA A 528 13.11 25.83 3.21
N TYR A 529 12.33 24.84 3.65
CA TYR A 529 12.69 23.97 4.76
C TYR A 529 13.94 23.13 4.44
N TYR A 530 14.00 22.53 3.26
CA TYR A 530 15.17 21.76 2.83
C TYR A 530 16.44 22.62 2.74
N GLN A 531 16.35 23.82 2.17
CA GLN A 531 17.48 24.76 2.13
C GLN A 531 17.94 25.15 3.54
N ARG A 532 17.00 25.31 4.47
CA ARG A 532 17.31 25.64 5.87
C ARG A 532 18.03 24.50 6.59
N LEU A 533 17.62 23.25 6.35
CA LEU A 533 18.30 22.05 6.88
C LEU A 533 19.75 21.93 6.37
N ARG A 534 20.02 22.37 5.14
CA ARG A 534 21.38 22.40 4.56
C ARG A 534 22.20 23.64 4.94
N GLY A 535 21.60 24.63 5.58
CA GLY A 535 22.24 25.90 5.91
C GLY A 535 23.28 25.79 7.03
N PRO A 536 24.21 26.76 7.12
CA PRO A 536 25.20 26.83 8.19
C PRO A 536 24.53 26.93 9.57
N GLY A 537 25.01 26.14 10.53
CA GLY A 537 24.49 26.12 11.92
C GLY A 537 23.53 24.97 12.25
N MET A 538 23.09 24.19 11.26
CA MET A 538 22.21 23.02 11.48
C MET A 538 22.87 21.67 11.15
N GLY A 539 24.12 21.69 10.66
CA GLY A 539 24.92 20.51 10.30
C GLY A 539 25.84 19.97 11.40
N GLY A 540 25.51 20.19 12.68
CA GLY A 540 26.44 19.96 13.81
C GLY A 540 26.63 18.52 14.26
N LEU A 541 25.77 17.57 13.86
CA LEU A 541 25.72 16.23 14.49
C LEU A 541 25.89 15.04 13.53
N GLY A 542 26.53 15.26 12.38
CA GLY A 542 26.89 14.15 11.48
C GLY A 542 25.72 13.44 10.78
N GLU A 543 24.49 13.95 10.94
CA GLU A 543 23.33 13.53 10.17
C GLU A 543 23.37 14.25 8.81
N VAL A 544 23.73 13.51 7.76
CA VAL A 544 23.94 14.07 6.42
C VAL A 544 22.58 14.38 5.81
N VAL A 545 22.22 15.66 5.73
CA VAL A 545 21.05 16.12 4.96
C VAL A 545 21.33 15.92 3.47
N THR A 546 20.76 14.86 2.91
CA THR A 546 20.94 14.46 1.50
C THR A 546 19.76 14.90 0.63
N ALA A 547 19.82 14.66 -0.67
CA ALA A 547 18.65 14.83 -1.54
C ALA A 547 17.48 13.93 -1.10
N ARG A 548 17.77 12.75 -0.51
CA ARG A 548 16.76 11.82 0.02
C ARG A 548 15.86 12.45 1.05
N THR A 549 16.37 13.35 1.89
CA THR A 549 15.54 14.05 2.89
C THR A 549 14.42 14.86 2.22
N LEU A 550 14.68 15.51 1.08
CA LEU A 550 13.64 16.21 0.33
C LEU A 550 12.65 15.23 -0.29
N GLU A 551 13.12 14.12 -0.84
CA GLU A 551 12.25 13.06 -1.36
C GLU A 551 11.35 12.48 -0.27
N SER A 552 11.90 12.23 0.92
CA SER A 552 11.16 11.78 2.11
C SER A 552 10.06 12.75 2.49
N LEU A 553 10.35 14.06 2.52
CA LEU A 553 9.34 15.08 2.80
C LEU A 553 8.23 15.08 1.76
N ILE A 554 8.57 14.97 0.47
CA ILE A 554 7.57 14.88 -0.61
C ILE A 554 6.70 13.63 -0.44
N ARG A 555 7.30 12.46 -0.14
CA ARG A 555 6.57 11.21 0.10
C ARG A 555 5.64 11.32 1.30
N LEU A 556 6.10 11.90 2.40
CA LEU A 556 5.30 12.11 3.62
C LEU A 556 4.15 13.10 3.38
N SER A 557 4.38 14.20 2.67
CA SER A 557 3.32 15.15 2.31
C SER A 557 2.28 14.52 1.37
N ARG A 558 2.70 13.67 0.42
CA ARG A 558 1.79 12.88 -0.42
C ARG A 558 0.99 11.87 0.40
N ALA A 559 1.63 11.15 1.31
CA ALA A 559 0.96 10.22 2.22
C ALA A 559 -0.10 10.93 3.08
N HIS A 560 0.23 12.13 3.58
CA HIS A 560 -0.72 12.93 4.37
C HIS A 560 -1.88 13.44 3.51
N ALA A 561 -1.61 13.94 2.30
CA ALA A 561 -2.64 14.37 1.36
C ALA A 561 -3.64 13.23 1.04
N ARG A 562 -3.15 11.98 0.90
CA ARG A 562 -3.99 10.79 0.68
C ARG A 562 -4.83 10.43 1.89
N LEU A 563 -4.22 10.46 3.07
CA LEU A 563 -4.92 10.24 4.35
C LEU A 563 -6.05 11.25 4.54
N MET A 564 -5.84 12.51 4.14
CA MET A 564 -6.82 13.60 4.18
C MET A 564 -7.74 13.63 2.95
N ARG A 565 -7.48 12.79 1.94
CA ARG A 565 -8.20 12.67 0.66
C ARG A 565 -8.22 13.94 -0.19
N HIS A 566 -7.13 14.70 -0.14
CA HIS A 566 -6.91 15.81 -1.05
C HIS A 566 -6.61 15.29 -2.46
N GLY A 567 -7.00 16.05 -3.50
CA GLY A 567 -6.66 15.74 -4.90
C GLY A 567 -5.25 16.20 -5.32
N ALA A 568 -4.57 16.96 -4.47
CA ALA A 568 -3.18 17.39 -4.61
C ALA A 568 -2.58 17.63 -3.23
N VAL A 569 -1.24 17.68 -3.16
CA VAL A 569 -0.54 18.05 -1.93
C VAL A 569 -0.75 19.54 -1.66
N GLN A 570 -1.48 19.84 -0.59
CA GLN A 570 -1.78 21.20 -0.14
C GLN A 570 -0.72 21.70 0.83
N LEU A 571 -0.73 23.01 1.11
CA LEU A 571 0.14 23.61 2.13
C LEU A 571 -0.02 22.92 3.50
N GLN A 572 -1.24 22.54 3.85
CA GLN A 572 -1.54 21.84 5.11
C GLN A 572 -0.79 20.51 5.26
N ASP A 573 -0.70 19.75 4.16
CA ASP A 573 0.00 18.47 4.14
C ASP A 573 1.52 18.63 4.29
N ALA A 574 2.07 19.69 3.67
CA ALA A 574 3.48 20.03 3.79
C ALA A 574 3.84 20.49 5.21
N VAL A 575 2.99 21.32 5.83
CA VAL A 575 3.15 21.78 7.21
C VAL A 575 3.14 20.58 8.18
N ALA A 576 2.17 19.67 8.04
CA ALA A 576 2.08 18.48 8.88
C ALA A 576 3.31 17.57 8.74
N ALA A 577 3.78 17.34 7.52
CA ALA A 577 4.99 16.54 7.26
C ALA A 577 6.26 17.19 7.85
N VAL A 578 6.43 18.50 7.71
CA VAL A 578 7.57 19.24 8.29
C VAL A 578 7.52 19.22 9.81
N PHE A 579 6.34 19.42 10.41
CA PHE A 579 6.15 19.34 11.85
C PHE A 579 6.51 17.95 12.37
N LEU A 580 5.97 16.89 11.74
CA LEU A 580 6.29 15.51 12.09
C LEU A 580 7.80 15.23 12.01
N HIS A 581 8.45 15.64 10.91
CA HIS A 581 9.89 15.46 10.74
C HIS A 581 10.70 16.20 11.83
N GLN A 582 10.29 17.41 12.23
CA GLN A 582 10.98 18.17 13.29
C GLN A 582 10.81 17.52 14.67
N VAL A 583 9.62 17.00 14.98
CA VAL A 583 9.37 16.27 16.23
C VAL A 583 10.18 14.97 16.27
N CYS A 584 10.26 14.25 15.14
CA CYS A 584 11.12 13.07 15.00
C CYS A 584 12.59 13.44 15.24
N TRP A 585 13.11 14.48 14.57
CA TRP A 585 14.48 14.94 14.76
C TRP A 585 14.80 15.29 16.21
N ARG A 586 13.89 15.99 16.88
CA ARG A 586 14.05 16.38 18.30
C ARG A 586 14.06 15.18 19.23
N SER A 587 13.38 14.08 18.89
CA SER A 587 13.27 12.89 19.74
C SER A 587 14.60 12.16 19.96
N HIS A 588 15.54 12.29 19.02
CA HIS A 588 16.86 11.66 19.07
C HIS A 588 18.02 12.67 19.12
N SER A 589 17.78 13.98 18.97
CA SER A 589 18.81 15.00 19.20
C SER A 589 18.99 15.30 20.70
N PRO A 590 20.20 15.14 21.27
CA PRO A 590 20.45 15.51 22.66
C PRO A 590 20.54 17.03 22.88
N ASP A 591 20.80 17.80 21.81
CA ASP A 591 20.94 19.26 21.87
C ASP A 591 19.73 19.96 21.23
N SER A 592 19.02 20.77 22.02
CA SER A 592 17.82 21.50 21.61
C SER A 592 18.12 22.74 20.77
N SER A 593 19.38 23.18 20.73
CA SER A 593 19.82 24.36 19.95
C SER A 593 19.88 24.12 18.44
N GLN A 594 19.75 22.86 18.00
CA GLN A 594 19.98 22.43 16.62
C GLN A 594 18.69 22.01 15.88
N VAL A 595 17.52 22.20 16.52
CA VAL A 595 16.19 21.92 15.95
C VAL A 595 15.58 23.22 15.43
N LEU A 596 14.85 23.18 14.30
CA LEU A 596 14.24 24.37 13.70
C LEU A 596 13.19 24.96 14.64
N LEU A 597 12.34 24.09 15.17
CA LEU A 597 11.28 24.45 16.10
C LEU A 597 11.77 24.20 17.53
N SER A 598 11.85 25.26 18.30
CA SER A 598 12.10 25.21 19.75
C SER A 598 10.86 25.72 20.48
N GLU A 599 10.79 25.49 21.79
CA GLU A 599 9.72 26.05 22.63
C GLU A 599 9.64 27.58 22.56
N SER A 600 10.74 28.24 22.21
CA SER A 600 10.80 29.70 22.04
C SER A 600 10.21 30.20 20.72
N CYS A 601 10.02 29.31 19.73
CA CYS A 601 9.32 29.62 18.49
C CYS A 601 7.81 29.76 18.69
N PHE A 602 7.30 29.29 19.84
CA PHE A 602 5.90 29.32 20.20
C PHE A 602 5.64 30.33 21.31
N GLY A 603 4.48 30.98 21.24
CA GLY A 603 4.06 31.98 22.20
C GLY A 603 3.55 31.41 23.51
N PRO A 604 3.27 32.30 24.48
CA PRO A 604 2.60 31.91 25.71
C PRO A 604 1.17 31.39 25.46
N LEU A 605 0.55 31.77 24.34
CA LEU A 605 -0.80 31.34 23.93
C LEU A 605 -0.81 30.01 23.16
N CYS A 606 0.35 29.43 22.87
CA CYS A 606 0.43 28.13 22.18
C CYS A 606 -0.11 27.02 23.10
N PRO A 607 -0.96 26.12 22.60
CA PRO A 607 -1.39 24.94 23.34
C PRO A 607 -0.19 24.16 23.90
N SER A 608 -0.32 23.69 25.15
CA SER A 608 0.75 23.01 25.86
C SER A 608 1.15 21.69 25.20
N HIS A 609 0.23 21.01 24.51
CA HIS A 609 0.53 19.79 23.77
C HIS A 609 1.39 20.05 22.53
N ILE A 610 1.27 21.20 21.85
CA ILE A 610 2.13 21.55 20.71
C ILE A 610 3.48 22.08 21.19
N ARG A 611 3.46 22.91 22.24
CA ARG A 611 4.65 23.60 22.74
C ARG A 611 5.75 22.62 23.19
N ARG A 612 5.36 21.48 23.76
CA ARG A 612 6.28 20.45 24.26
C ARG A 612 7.14 19.82 23.16
N LEU A 613 6.63 19.74 21.91
CA LEU A 613 7.29 19.10 20.78
C LEU A 613 7.84 17.69 21.13
N ASP A 614 7.03 16.92 21.85
CA ASP A 614 7.28 15.55 22.27
C ASP A 614 6.42 14.56 21.47
N MET A 615 6.46 13.27 21.83
CA MET A 615 5.70 12.22 21.14
C MET A 615 4.17 12.33 21.30
N SER A 616 3.69 13.25 22.15
CA SER A 616 2.27 13.57 22.32
C SER A 616 1.83 14.80 21.53
N SER A 617 2.77 15.50 20.90
CA SER A 617 2.51 16.74 20.15
C SER A 617 1.94 16.43 18.76
N ASP A 618 0.62 16.54 18.60
CA ASP A 618 -0.07 16.40 17.30
C ASP A 618 -0.95 17.62 16.97
N ILE A 619 -1.20 17.86 15.68
CA ILE A 619 -2.02 18.96 15.16
C ILE A 619 -3.49 18.53 15.17
N THR A 620 -4.18 18.67 16.29
CA THR A 620 -5.51 18.05 16.46
C THR A 620 -6.66 18.86 15.87
N CYS A 621 -6.52 20.19 15.74
CA CYS A 621 -7.59 21.05 15.26
C CYS A 621 -7.06 22.20 14.39
N ALA A 622 -7.98 22.97 13.80
CA ALA A 622 -7.62 24.08 12.91
C ALA A 622 -6.78 25.16 13.62
N THR A 623 -7.03 25.42 14.91
CA THR A 623 -6.23 26.40 15.68
C THR A 623 -4.81 25.91 15.94
N ASP A 624 -4.63 24.61 16.20
CA ASP A 624 -3.32 23.99 16.32
C ASP A 624 -2.52 24.15 15.01
N TYR A 625 -3.21 23.93 13.89
CA TYR A 625 -2.63 24.07 12.56
C TYR A 625 -2.13 25.49 12.31
N GLU A 626 -2.96 26.51 12.60
CA GLU A 626 -2.59 27.92 12.40
C GLU A 626 -1.35 28.31 13.22
N VAL A 627 -1.25 27.84 14.47
CA VAL A 627 -0.10 28.09 15.35
C VAL A 627 1.17 27.44 14.79
N VAL A 628 1.09 26.18 14.38
CA VAL A 628 2.24 25.42 13.83
C VAL A 628 2.67 25.99 12.48
N GLU A 629 1.72 26.29 11.60
CA GLU A 629 1.97 26.91 10.31
C GLU A 629 2.65 28.27 10.49
N GLY A 630 2.12 29.13 11.37
CA GLY A 630 2.72 30.43 11.68
C GLY A 630 4.15 30.31 12.18
N ALA A 631 4.42 29.38 13.11
CA ALA A 631 5.74 29.14 13.65
C ALA A 631 6.74 28.65 12.57
N ILE A 632 6.32 27.73 11.71
CA ILE A 632 7.17 27.20 10.62
C ILE A 632 7.46 28.29 9.59
N LEU A 633 6.43 29.00 9.12
CA LEU A 633 6.58 30.06 8.11
C LEU A 633 7.49 31.17 8.63
N TRP A 634 7.29 31.62 9.88
CA TRP A 634 8.13 32.61 10.52
C TRP A 634 9.60 32.18 10.58
N THR A 635 9.84 30.95 11.02
CA THR A 635 11.21 30.42 11.18
C THR A 635 11.92 30.23 9.84
N LEU A 636 11.16 30.03 8.76
CA LEU A 636 11.66 29.93 7.39
C LEU A 636 11.72 31.29 6.66
N GLY A 637 11.29 32.38 7.29
CA GLY A 637 11.24 33.71 6.67
C GLY A 637 10.22 33.80 5.51
N LEU A 638 9.14 33.04 5.61
CA LEU A 638 8.05 33.00 4.63
C LEU A 638 6.84 33.78 5.16
N GLN A 639 6.16 34.50 4.27
CA GLN A 639 4.90 35.18 4.56
C GLN A 639 3.86 34.82 3.49
N LYS A 640 2.62 34.64 3.92
CA LYS A 640 1.47 34.49 3.03
C LYS A 640 1.06 35.86 2.51
N ASP A 641 0.92 36.00 1.20
CA ASP A 641 0.30 37.17 0.60
C ASP A 641 -1.20 37.21 1.00
N PRO A 642 -1.69 38.30 1.62
CA PRO A 642 -3.07 38.39 2.08
C PRO A 642 -4.10 38.35 0.94
N LYS A 643 -3.70 38.65 -0.31
CA LYS A 643 -4.59 38.68 -1.48
C LYS A 643 -4.53 37.40 -2.30
N THR A 644 -3.33 36.90 -2.60
CA THR A 644 -3.15 35.72 -3.47
C THR A 644 -2.99 34.41 -2.70
N ARG A 645 -2.78 34.46 -1.37
CA ARG A 645 -2.41 33.32 -0.50
C ARG A 645 -1.12 32.60 -0.93
N GLU A 646 -0.36 33.17 -1.86
CA GLU A 646 0.95 32.64 -2.26
C GLU A 646 1.99 32.89 -1.17
N LEU A 647 2.97 31.99 -1.06
CA LEU A 647 4.09 32.16 -0.14
C LEU A 647 5.21 32.95 -0.80
N ARG A 648 5.68 34.01 -0.13
CA ARG A 648 6.84 34.81 -0.55
C ARG A 648 7.90 34.82 0.54
N ARG A 649 9.17 34.79 0.13
CA ARG A 649 10.30 35.01 1.04
C ARG A 649 10.39 36.48 1.39
N VAL A 650 10.37 36.78 2.68
CA VAL A 650 10.60 38.12 3.19
C VAL A 650 12.08 38.25 3.53
N ARG A 651 12.77 39.23 2.91
CA ARG A 651 14.13 39.58 3.34
C ARG A 651 14.04 40.31 4.68
N CYS A 652 14.17 39.59 5.79
CA CYS A 652 14.41 40.24 7.08
C CYS A 652 15.80 40.89 7.05
N GLN A 653 15.87 42.20 7.29
CA GLN A 653 17.14 42.88 7.53
C GLN A 653 17.76 42.37 8.86
N PRO A 654 19.10 42.22 8.94
CA PRO A 654 19.74 41.69 10.14
C PRO A 654 19.67 42.71 11.27
N GLY A 655 18.69 42.56 12.17
CA GLY A 655 18.49 43.45 13.33
C GLY A 655 17.15 43.29 14.08
N HIS A 656 16.14 42.67 13.48
CA HIS A 656 14.78 42.54 14.06
C HIS A 656 14.49 41.23 14.80
N HIS A 657 15.51 40.47 15.19
CA HIS A 657 15.36 39.11 15.75
C HIS A 657 14.71 39.01 17.15
N ARG A 658 14.26 40.10 17.79
CA ARG A 658 13.74 40.05 19.18
C ARG A 658 12.39 40.73 19.45
N SER A 659 11.78 41.45 18.51
CA SER A 659 10.63 42.33 18.79
C SER A 659 9.27 41.83 18.28
N ALA A 660 9.21 40.92 17.30
CA ALA A 660 7.95 40.64 16.60
C ALA A 660 6.93 39.77 17.37
N TRP A 661 7.35 39.02 18.40
CA TRP A 661 6.43 38.31 19.30
C TRP A 661 5.83 39.21 20.40
N LYS A 662 6.30 40.46 20.54
CA LYS A 662 5.78 41.41 21.55
C LYS A 662 4.55 42.20 21.07
N ALA A 663 4.09 42.00 19.84
CA ALA A 663 2.96 42.71 19.24
C ALA A 663 1.73 41.80 19.02
N LEU A 664 1.53 40.77 19.84
CA LEU A 664 0.24 40.11 19.99
C LEU A 664 -0.40 40.63 21.29
N PRO A 665 -1.55 41.32 21.24
CA PRO A 665 -2.22 41.74 22.46
C PRO A 665 -2.67 40.50 23.24
N SER A 666 -2.38 40.50 24.53
CA SER A 666 -3.00 39.58 25.50
C SER A 666 -4.52 39.62 25.35
N LEU A 667 -5.12 38.52 24.87
CA LEU A 667 -6.56 38.31 24.94
C LEU A 667 -7.00 38.34 26.42
N PRO A 668 -7.97 39.17 26.83
CA PRO A 668 -8.50 39.11 28.18
C PRO A 668 -9.44 37.89 28.27
N LEU A 669 -9.03 36.85 28.99
CA LEU A 669 -9.95 35.82 29.50
C LEU A 669 -10.36 36.22 30.92
N GLY A 670 -11.54 36.83 31.04
CA GLY A 670 -12.25 36.94 32.30
C GLY A 670 -12.92 35.61 32.62
N ALA A 671 -12.29 34.80 33.47
CA ALA A 671 -13.00 33.80 34.26
C ALA A 671 -13.39 34.47 35.59
N SER A 672 -14.68 34.70 35.79
CA SER A 672 -15.25 34.82 37.14
C SER A 672 -16.59 34.12 37.16
N GLU A 673 -16.67 33.06 37.96
CA GLU A 673 -17.91 32.55 38.51
C GLU A 673 -18.70 33.72 39.13
N HIS A 674 -19.95 33.92 38.74
CA HIS A 674 -21.04 34.28 39.65
C HIS A 674 -22.42 34.28 38.96
N THR A 675 -23.31 33.56 39.61
CA THR A 675 -24.78 33.56 39.58
C THR A 675 -25.49 34.88 39.22
N GLY A 676 -26.53 34.80 38.38
CA GLY A 676 -27.79 35.56 38.57
C GLY A 676 -28.14 36.68 37.58
N LYS A 677 -29.26 36.48 36.88
CA LYS A 677 -30.30 37.44 36.43
C LYS A 677 -29.92 38.67 35.57
N SER A 678 -30.49 38.68 34.35
CA SER A 678 -31.09 39.80 33.59
C SER A 678 -30.48 41.21 33.71
N GLY A 679 -29.99 41.76 32.59
CA GLY A 679 -29.82 43.20 32.41
C GLY A 679 -28.92 43.55 31.21
N GLU A 680 -29.45 44.36 30.29
CA GLU A 680 -28.72 44.95 29.17
C GLU A 680 -27.48 45.74 29.62
N PHE A 681 -26.41 45.71 28.83
CA PHE A 681 -25.27 46.62 28.99
C PHE A 681 -24.95 47.34 27.66
N ARG A 682 -25.19 48.65 27.63
CA ARG A 682 -24.49 49.63 26.79
C ARG A 682 -23.39 50.26 27.65
N GLY A 683 -22.12 50.15 27.25
CA GLY A 683 -21.01 50.83 27.91
C GLY A 683 -19.78 50.88 27.02
N ALA A 684 -19.26 52.08 26.77
CA ALA A 684 -18.03 52.33 26.04
C ALA A 684 -16.81 51.88 26.88
N VAL A 685 -15.84 51.21 26.24
CA VAL A 685 -14.58 50.78 26.87
C VAL A 685 -13.55 51.89 26.68
N SER A 686 -12.99 52.40 27.79
CA SER A 686 -11.81 53.28 27.79
C SER A 686 -10.54 52.45 27.97
N PHE A 687 -9.50 52.78 27.20
CA PHE A 687 -8.18 52.14 27.28
C PHE A 687 -7.26 52.84 28.30
N PRO A 688 -6.39 52.12 29.03
CA PRO A 688 -5.38 52.74 29.88
C PRO A 688 -4.19 53.25 29.05
N ALA A 689 -3.64 54.42 29.42
CA ALA A 689 -2.49 55.02 28.75
C ALA A 689 -1.18 54.25 29.04
N VAL A 690 -0.29 54.21 28.03
CA VAL A 690 1.04 53.58 28.10
C VAL A 690 1.94 54.31 29.12
N PRO A 691 2.69 53.61 30.00
CA PRO A 691 3.61 54.25 30.93
C PRO A 691 4.79 54.92 30.21
N SER A 692 5.16 56.12 30.63
CA SER A 692 6.22 56.97 30.04
C SER A 692 7.66 56.43 30.19
N SER A 693 7.85 55.18 30.63
CA SER A 693 9.17 54.55 30.80
C SER A 693 9.64 53.74 29.60
N TRP A 694 8.87 53.67 28.51
CA TRP A 694 9.16 52.84 27.32
C TRP A 694 9.66 53.63 26.08
N ALA A 695 9.94 54.93 26.23
CA ALA A 695 10.48 55.73 25.14
C ALA A 695 12.01 55.60 25.04
N GLY A 696 12.49 54.80 24.07
CA GLY A 696 13.84 54.96 23.52
C GLY A 696 13.92 56.23 22.64
N PRO A 697 15.10 56.80 22.40
CA PRO A 697 15.25 58.18 21.90
C PRO A 697 14.98 58.37 20.39
N HIS A 698 14.22 57.49 19.72
CA HIS A 698 14.14 57.46 18.25
C HIS A 698 12.72 57.36 17.64
N PHE A 699 11.65 57.65 18.39
CA PHE A 699 10.32 57.75 17.78
C PHE A 699 9.72 59.14 18.01
N THR A 700 9.26 59.75 16.93
CA THR A 700 8.48 60.99 16.98
C THR A 700 7.03 60.67 17.35
N LYS A 701 6.34 61.62 17.99
CA LYS A 701 4.94 61.43 18.42
C LYS A 701 3.98 61.20 17.25
N GLU A 702 4.35 61.62 16.04
CA GLU A 702 3.55 61.45 14.82
C GLU A 702 3.62 60.01 14.32
N GLU A 703 4.78 59.35 14.39
CA GLU A 703 4.96 57.94 14.00
C GLU A 703 4.21 56.96 14.93
N LEU A 704 4.06 57.32 16.21
CA LEU A 704 3.25 56.54 17.16
C LEU A 704 1.74 56.68 16.91
N ALA A 705 1.29 57.86 16.44
CA ALA A 705 -0.11 58.11 16.13
C ALA A 705 -0.54 57.47 14.80
N GLU A 706 0.35 57.42 13.80
CA GLU A 706 0.12 56.68 12.55
C GLU A 706 0.03 55.17 12.79
N ALA A 707 0.89 54.61 13.66
CA ALA A 707 0.85 53.19 14.02
C ALA A 707 -0.42 52.81 14.81
N GLU A 708 -0.94 53.71 15.64
CA GLU A 708 -2.23 53.50 16.34
C GLU A 708 -3.42 53.60 15.36
N ALA A 709 -3.38 54.49 14.37
CA ALA A 709 -4.43 54.64 13.36
C ALA A 709 -4.49 53.45 12.38
N GLU A 710 -3.35 52.92 11.95
CA GLU A 710 -3.29 51.72 11.09
C GLU A 710 -3.79 50.45 11.83
N ALA A 711 -3.57 50.37 13.14
CA ALA A 711 -4.07 49.27 13.96
C ALA A 711 -5.61 49.30 14.16
N GLU A 712 -6.22 50.49 14.16
CA GLU A 712 -7.69 50.64 14.27
C GLU A 712 -8.43 50.32 12.95
N GLU A 713 -7.84 50.62 11.78
CA GLU A 713 -8.47 50.33 10.48
C GLU A 713 -8.47 48.83 10.10
N GLU A 714 -7.47 48.04 10.53
CA GLU A 714 -7.40 46.61 10.21
C GLU A 714 -8.25 45.70 11.13
N TYR A 715 -8.52 46.10 12.37
CA TYR A 715 -9.08 45.19 13.40
C TYR A 715 -10.63 45.17 13.45
N ILE A 716 -11.28 46.30 13.14
CA ILE A 716 -12.75 46.46 13.21
C ILE A 716 -13.51 45.61 12.15
N PRO A 717 -13.00 45.45 10.91
CA PRO A 717 -13.61 44.55 9.91
C PRO A 717 -13.41 43.05 10.22
N TRP A 718 -12.37 42.67 10.96
CA TRP A 718 -12.06 41.27 11.29
C TRP A 718 -12.99 40.71 12.38
N PHE A 719 -13.24 41.49 13.44
CA PHE A 719 -14.11 41.09 14.54
C PHE A 719 -15.58 40.93 14.11
N SER A 720 -16.04 41.80 13.19
CA SER A 720 -17.38 41.73 12.62
C SER A 720 -17.58 40.54 11.65
N ARG A 721 -16.53 40.10 10.95
CA ARG A 721 -16.55 38.91 10.07
C ARG A 721 -16.56 37.58 10.84
N SER A 722 -15.84 37.48 11.96
CA SER A 722 -15.83 36.27 12.80
C SER A 722 -17.16 36.06 13.53
N GLN A 723 -17.78 37.14 14.01
CA GLN A 723 -19.13 37.14 14.60
C GLN A 723 -20.21 36.81 13.56
N ARG A 724 -20.13 37.33 12.32
CA ARG A 724 -21.07 36.97 11.24
C ARG A 724 -20.95 35.51 10.82
N ARG A 725 -19.73 34.95 10.73
CA ARG A 725 -19.53 33.52 10.42
C ARG A 725 -20.08 32.60 11.51
N LYS A 726 -19.93 32.95 12.79
CA LYS A 726 -20.54 32.18 13.89
C LYS A 726 -22.07 32.24 13.90
N ARG A 727 -22.67 33.39 13.54
CA ARG A 727 -24.14 33.52 13.46
C ARG A 727 -24.74 32.80 12.25
N SER A 728 -24.16 32.94 11.06
CA SER A 728 -24.60 32.22 9.85
C SER A 728 -24.47 30.70 10.01
N TRP A 729 -23.45 30.22 10.73
CA TRP A 729 -23.29 28.78 11.00
C TRP A 729 -24.34 28.24 12.00
N HIS A 730 -24.83 29.05 12.93
CA HIS A 730 -25.90 28.66 13.84
C HIS A 730 -27.28 28.73 13.18
N GLU A 731 -27.55 29.75 12.35
CA GLU A 731 -28.81 29.89 11.60
C GLU A 731 -28.95 28.80 10.52
N GLU A 732 -27.88 28.46 9.78
CA GLU A 732 -27.91 27.35 8.80
C GLU A 732 -28.07 25.98 9.47
N HIS A 733 -27.55 25.80 10.69
CA HIS A 733 -27.66 24.54 11.42
C HIS A 733 -29.06 24.37 12.04
N GLU A 734 -29.70 25.44 12.51
CA GLU A 734 -31.10 25.42 12.95
C GLU A 734 -32.07 25.21 11.78
N GLU A 735 -31.87 25.88 10.64
CA GLU A 735 -32.71 25.68 9.44
C GLU A 735 -32.57 24.27 8.87
N HIS A 736 -31.36 23.68 8.87
CA HIS A 736 -31.13 22.32 8.40
C HIS A 736 -31.69 21.27 9.37
N GLU A 737 -31.59 21.49 10.69
CA GLU A 737 -32.17 20.60 11.70
C GLU A 737 -33.71 20.66 11.69
N GLN A 738 -34.29 21.83 11.41
CA GLN A 738 -35.73 22.02 11.28
C GLN A 738 -36.27 21.44 9.96
N ALA A 739 -35.54 21.57 8.86
CA ALA A 739 -35.85 20.90 7.58
C ALA A 739 -35.75 19.36 7.68
N CYS A 740 -34.78 18.83 8.43
CA CYS A 740 -34.66 17.39 8.68
C CYS A 740 -35.79 16.84 9.55
N ARG A 741 -36.34 17.63 10.49
CA ARG A 741 -37.50 17.25 11.32
C ARG A 741 -38.83 17.32 10.57
N GLU A 742 -38.95 18.21 9.57
CA GLU A 742 -40.14 18.29 8.71
C GLU A 742 -40.17 17.20 7.61
N MET A 743 -39.01 16.68 7.18
CA MET A 743 -38.92 15.64 6.13
C MET A 743 -39.17 14.21 6.62
N PHE A 744 -39.09 13.91 7.92
CA PHE A 744 -39.24 12.54 8.45
C PHE A 744 -40.15 12.49 9.70
N PRO A 745 -41.47 12.29 9.55
CA PRO A 745 -42.34 12.04 10.69
C PRO A 745 -42.08 10.67 11.32
N GLU A 746 -42.02 10.63 12.65
CA GLU A 746 -41.59 9.55 13.57
C GLU A 746 -42.33 8.20 13.49
N THR A 747 -42.53 7.60 12.32
CA THR A 747 -43.25 6.31 12.19
C THR A 747 -42.47 5.17 11.55
N TRP A 748 -41.16 5.32 11.33
CA TRP A 748 -40.34 4.31 10.63
C TRP A 748 -39.07 3.90 11.41
N PHE A 749 -39.22 3.61 12.70
CA PHE A 749 -38.26 2.74 13.41
C PHE A 749 -39.03 1.64 14.14
N ALA A 750 -39.16 0.50 13.47
CA ALA A 750 -39.44 -0.83 14.02
C ALA A 750 -38.58 -1.84 13.27
#